data_AF-A0AAV1H555-F1
#
_entry.id   AF-A0AAV1H555-F1
#
_cell.length_a   1.000
_cell.length_b   1.000
_cell.length_c   1.000
_cell.angle_alpha   90.00
_cell.angle_beta   90.00
_cell.angle_gamma   90.00
#
_symmetry.space_group_name_H-M   'P 1'
#
loop_
_entity.id
_entity.type
_entity.pdbx_description
1 polymer ?
#
loop_
_entity_poly.entity_id
_entity_poly.type
_entity_poly.pdbx_seq_one_letter_code
_entity_poly.pdbx_strand_id
1 'polypeptide(L)'
;MASPLVLTLLLHTVSSTFQPALVIEMAKVLLDNYCFPENLVGMQEAIRQAINSGEILQISDKKTLAAVLTVGVQGALNDPRLTVSYEPNFVPAIPSSLPKEQLTWIVRNSVKLDILDNNVGYLRLDRIIGKETVTKLGSRLRDNIWDRVAETSSLILDLRYSTAGELSGVPIIISYFSEPGNLIQIDTVYDRPSNTTRELWTMPSIRGKRFGKKKDLIILTSRRTIGAAEAVAYTLKNLKRAIIVGERSAGGSVRVQKVRIAQTDFYITVPVARSISPITGQSWEVRGVSPTVSVNAKEAVTRAKSLLAIRRAIPKVVQSISDIIGRFYAFTDRVPSLQQQLQSIDLFPVVSKEDLAARLNEELQAVSEDPRLVIRYNQDSAAKTEDDPELYDIPDHLEELTELVDTTFKVEILRHNTGYLRFDKFVKLSNWARLEGLLVKKVWEPLKDSDNLIIDLRYNAGGSSSSLSLLLSYLQNSSQKQHFFTIYDRIQNITTEYFTLPRISGVVYGSKRGVYVLTSYHTAGVGEEFAYLTQSLHFGTVIGEITSGNLLHSRTFSVEGTDISITVPFINFLDNDGECWLGGGVVPDAIVLAEEAVDHVHEIANFHQGMRSLVEKTGELFEKHYAVHDVALKVSKELLIKWTEGLYRSVVDFESLASQLTADLQETTSDHRIHVFHCSVEPETLSDVPKIPTAEEAGYMIEALFKTELLPGNVGYLRFDMMADIEVVKAIGPQLIQLVWSKIMNTNALIIDMRYNSGGYSTAVPLLCSYFFDAKPLRHLYTVFDRTTNTMTEVMTLPQVMGQRYGPSKEVYILTSHMTGSAAELFTHTMKDLKRATIIGESTIGGSLSSGTYQIKENVLYASIPNQVVFSAITKKMWSISGVEPHVIVHANEALSAAQRIIAARLLRRDQG
;
A
#
# COMPACT_ATOMS: atom_id res chain seq x y z
N MET A 1 87.24 -37.75 -19.23
CA MET A 1 87.53 -39.17 -19.52
C MET A 1 86.29 -39.81 -20.09
N ALA A 2 86.48 -40.63 -21.13
CA ALA A 2 85.62 -41.73 -21.59
C ALA A 2 84.25 -41.42 -22.27
N SER A 3 84.24 -41.76 -23.56
CA SER A 3 83.16 -42.33 -24.40
C SER A 3 82.52 -43.61 -23.79
N PRO A 4 81.60 -44.37 -24.45
CA PRO A 4 80.69 -44.11 -25.60
C PRO A 4 79.27 -44.81 -25.53
N LEU A 5 78.48 -44.61 -26.62
CA LEU A 5 77.59 -45.57 -27.33
C LEU A 5 76.22 -46.02 -26.75
N VAL A 6 75.11 -45.82 -27.52
CA VAL A 6 74.36 -46.84 -28.32
C VAL A 6 73.07 -46.25 -28.97
N LEU A 7 72.96 -46.50 -30.29
CA LEU A 7 71.84 -46.72 -31.26
C LEU A 7 70.33 -46.47 -30.96
N THR A 8 69.71 -45.71 -31.90
CA THR A 8 68.40 -45.88 -32.66
C THR A 8 67.03 -46.13 -31.98
N LEU A 9 66.01 -45.27 -32.27
CA LEU A 9 64.86 -45.52 -33.18
C LEU A 9 63.94 -44.27 -33.31
N LEU A 10 63.16 -44.20 -34.40
CA LEU A 10 62.17 -43.18 -34.80
C LEU A 10 61.19 -42.72 -33.71
N LEU A 11 60.85 -41.43 -33.71
CA LEU A 11 59.48 -40.92 -33.55
C LEU A 11 59.41 -39.44 -33.95
N HIS A 12 58.49 -39.13 -34.88
CA HIS A 12 58.03 -37.78 -35.13
C HIS A 12 57.48 -37.18 -33.82
N THR A 13 58.07 -36.10 -33.33
CA THR A 13 57.42 -35.24 -32.33
C THR A 13 57.06 -33.91 -32.98
N VAL A 14 55.82 -33.84 -33.46
CA VAL A 14 55.09 -32.59 -33.70
C VAL A 14 54.99 -31.88 -32.34
N SER A 15 55.74 -30.78 -32.19
CA SER A 15 55.71 -29.96 -30.98
C SER A 15 54.68 -28.84 -31.13
N SER A 16 53.82 -28.74 -30.13
CA SER A 16 52.54 -28.05 -30.01
C SER A 16 52.66 -26.60 -29.50
N THR A 17 52.70 -25.60 -30.38
CA THR A 17 52.78 -24.16 -29.99
C THR A 17 51.56 -23.30 -30.37
N PHE A 18 50.38 -23.90 -30.59
CA PHE A 18 49.26 -23.22 -31.27
C PHE A 18 48.18 -22.53 -30.38
N GLN A 19 48.14 -22.76 -29.07
CA GLN A 19 46.94 -22.43 -28.25
C GLN A 19 46.83 -20.96 -27.76
N PRO A 20 47.89 -20.27 -27.29
CA PRO A 20 47.74 -18.90 -26.77
C PRO A 20 47.38 -17.87 -27.84
N ALA A 21 47.98 -17.98 -29.03
CA ALA A 21 47.74 -17.05 -30.14
C ALA A 21 46.29 -17.12 -30.66
N LEU A 22 45.71 -18.32 -30.71
CA LEU A 22 44.32 -18.53 -31.12
C LEU A 22 43.34 -17.80 -30.18
N VAL A 23 43.55 -17.90 -28.87
CA VAL A 23 42.69 -17.26 -27.86
C VAL A 23 42.80 -15.73 -27.94
N ILE A 24 44.00 -15.18 -28.16
CA ILE A 24 44.22 -13.73 -28.34
C ILE A 24 43.52 -13.21 -29.61
N GLU A 25 43.64 -13.93 -30.73
CA GLU A 25 42.97 -13.52 -31.98
C GLU A 25 41.44 -13.63 -31.85
N MET A 26 40.93 -14.64 -31.14
CA MET A 26 39.51 -14.74 -30.82
C MET A 26 39.04 -13.56 -29.96
N ALA A 27 39.83 -13.16 -28.96
CA ALA A 27 39.57 -12.00 -28.11
C ALA A 27 39.42 -10.72 -28.93
N LYS A 28 40.31 -10.52 -29.89
CA LYS A 28 40.29 -9.39 -30.81
C LYS A 28 39.01 -9.37 -31.64
N VAL A 29 38.62 -10.51 -32.20
CA VAL A 29 37.36 -10.63 -32.94
C VAL A 29 36.15 -10.25 -32.06
N LEU A 30 36.11 -10.68 -30.79
CA LEU A 30 35.06 -10.29 -29.84
C LEU A 30 35.07 -8.79 -29.54
N LEU A 31 36.23 -8.21 -29.20
CA LEU A 31 36.39 -6.79 -28.91
C LEU A 31 35.92 -5.91 -30.06
N ASP A 32 36.21 -6.32 -31.30
CA ASP A 32 35.91 -5.54 -32.51
C ASP A 32 34.45 -5.69 -32.97
N ASN A 33 33.78 -6.81 -32.66
CA ASN A 33 32.53 -7.17 -33.31
C ASN A 33 31.35 -7.43 -32.36
N TYR A 34 31.55 -7.66 -31.07
CA TYR A 34 30.46 -7.98 -30.15
C TYR A 34 29.58 -6.77 -29.83
N CYS A 35 28.26 -6.91 -30.01
CA CYS A 35 27.32 -5.79 -29.94
C CYS A 35 27.03 -5.23 -28.54
N PHE A 36 27.65 -5.78 -27.48
CA PHE A 36 27.62 -5.26 -26.10
C PHE A 36 29.05 -4.93 -25.65
N PRO A 37 29.69 -3.87 -26.18
CA PRO A 37 31.05 -3.50 -25.79
C PRO A 37 31.19 -3.23 -24.28
N GLU A 38 30.14 -2.75 -23.64
CA GLU A 38 30.07 -2.52 -22.18
C GLU A 38 30.27 -3.80 -21.35
N ASN A 39 29.89 -4.97 -21.89
CA ASN A 39 30.06 -6.26 -21.22
C ASN A 39 31.48 -6.83 -21.36
N LEU A 40 32.36 -6.15 -22.10
CA LEU A 40 33.74 -6.59 -22.34
C LEU A 40 34.75 -5.98 -21.36
N VAL A 41 34.30 -5.18 -20.38
CA VAL A 41 35.17 -4.61 -19.34
C VAL A 41 35.75 -5.74 -18.48
N GLY A 42 37.08 -5.80 -18.35
CA GLY A 42 37.78 -6.88 -17.64
C GLY A 42 38.01 -8.16 -18.46
N MET A 43 37.50 -8.22 -19.70
CA MET A 43 37.63 -9.40 -20.56
C MET A 43 39.08 -9.63 -21.01
N GLN A 44 39.88 -8.56 -21.20
CA GLN A 44 41.29 -8.71 -21.54
C GLN A 44 42.08 -9.38 -20.40
N GLU A 45 41.76 -9.05 -19.15
CA GLU A 45 42.36 -9.63 -17.95
C GLU A 45 41.93 -11.08 -17.76
N ALA A 46 40.63 -11.38 -17.93
CA ALA A 46 40.10 -12.74 -17.86
C ALA A 46 40.74 -13.66 -18.93
N ILE A 47 40.93 -13.15 -20.15
CA ILE A 47 41.60 -13.86 -21.24
C ILE A 47 43.08 -14.11 -20.93
N ARG A 48 43.79 -13.13 -20.34
CA ARG A 48 45.16 -13.31 -19.86
C ARG A 48 45.25 -14.37 -18.76
N GLN A 49 44.33 -14.35 -17.80
CA GLN A 49 44.29 -15.35 -16.72
C GLN A 49 43.99 -16.75 -17.26
N ALA A 50 43.07 -16.90 -18.22
CA ALA A 50 42.76 -18.18 -18.84
C ALA A 50 43.93 -18.75 -19.67
N ILE A 51 44.74 -17.89 -20.28
CA ILE A 51 45.99 -18.29 -20.94
C ILE A 51 47.03 -18.74 -19.89
N ASN A 52 47.12 -18.03 -18.77
CA ASN A 52 48.09 -18.29 -17.70
C ASN A 52 47.75 -19.51 -16.82
N SER A 53 46.47 -19.90 -16.72
CA SER A 53 46.04 -21.05 -15.90
C SER A 53 46.50 -22.39 -16.48
N GLY A 54 46.86 -22.44 -17.77
CA GLY A 54 47.37 -23.63 -18.44
C GLY A 54 46.35 -24.74 -18.70
N GLU A 55 45.11 -24.63 -18.21
CA GLU A 55 44.04 -25.62 -18.39
C GLU A 55 43.67 -25.81 -19.88
N ILE A 56 43.66 -24.73 -20.65
CA ILE A 56 43.37 -24.74 -22.10
C ILE A 56 44.54 -25.36 -22.89
N LEU A 57 45.76 -25.37 -22.33
CA LEU A 57 46.96 -25.86 -23.01
C LEU A 57 46.99 -27.39 -23.14
N GLN A 58 46.24 -28.12 -22.31
CA GLN A 58 46.23 -29.59 -22.32
C GLN A 58 45.26 -30.21 -23.34
N ILE A 59 44.43 -29.40 -24.01
CA ILE A 59 43.41 -29.89 -24.95
C ILE A 59 43.99 -30.04 -26.36
N SER A 60 44.29 -31.29 -26.75
CA SER A 60 44.86 -31.60 -28.08
C SER A 60 43.81 -31.72 -29.19
N ASP A 61 42.56 -32.07 -28.86
CA ASP A 61 41.48 -32.20 -29.84
C ASP A 61 40.83 -30.84 -30.17
N LYS A 62 40.82 -30.48 -31.45
CA LYS A 62 40.38 -29.15 -31.91
C LYS A 62 38.87 -28.93 -31.74
N LYS A 63 38.06 -29.98 -31.87
CA LYS A 63 36.60 -29.89 -31.65
C LYS A 63 36.28 -29.69 -30.18
N THR A 64 36.96 -30.43 -29.30
CA THR A 64 36.88 -30.28 -27.84
C THR A 64 37.34 -28.89 -27.43
N LEU A 65 38.43 -28.37 -28.02
CA LEU A 65 38.87 -27.00 -27.79
C LEU A 65 37.80 -25.97 -28.17
N ALA A 66 37.16 -26.12 -29.35
CA ALA A 66 36.06 -25.24 -29.77
C ALA A 66 34.86 -25.30 -28.81
N ALA A 67 34.52 -26.48 -28.30
CA ALA A 67 33.44 -26.65 -27.31
C ALA A 67 33.77 -25.99 -25.97
N VAL A 68 34.99 -26.16 -25.45
CA VAL A 68 35.46 -25.53 -24.21
C VAL A 68 35.48 -24.00 -24.36
N LEU A 69 35.99 -23.48 -25.48
CA LEU A 69 35.99 -22.04 -25.76
C LEU A 69 34.56 -21.48 -25.89
N THR A 70 33.62 -22.26 -26.45
CA THR A 70 32.20 -21.89 -26.49
C THR A 70 31.63 -21.78 -25.10
N VAL A 71 31.81 -22.79 -24.24
CA VAL A 71 31.31 -22.75 -22.85
C VAL A 71 31.94 -21.60 -22.08
N GLY A 72 33.25 -21.37 -22.24
CA GLY A 72 33.97 -20.27 -21.58
C GLY A 72 33.42 -18.90 -21.97
N VAL A 73 33.26 -18.63 -23.28
CA VAL A 73 32.78 -17.32 -23.73
C VAL A 73 31.31 -17.10 -23.42
N GLN A 74 30.48 -18.15 -23.53
CA GLN A 74 29.06 -18.08 -23.15
C GLN A 74 28.89 -17.86 -21.65
N GLY A 75 29.69 -18.53 -20.81
CA GLY A 75 29.67 -18.35 -19.36
C GLY A 75 30.15 -16.96 -18.93
N ALA A 76 31.20 -16.44 -19.55
CA ALA A 76 31.76 -15.14 -19.22
C ALA A 76 30.85 -13.97 -19.64
N LEU A 77 30.19 -14.06 -20.80
CA LEU A 77 29.35 -13.00 -21.34
C LEU A 77 27.84 -13.23 -21.18
N ASN A 78 27.45 -14.40 -20.65
CA ASN A 78 26.06 -14.84 -20.50
C ASN A 78 25.24 -14.70 -21.80
N ASP A 79 25.85 -15.01 -22.95
CA ASP A 79 25.25 -14.85 -24.27
C ASP A 79 25.30 -16.16 -25.08
N PRO A 80 24.17 -16.89 -25.22
CA PRO A 80 24.14 -18.19 -25.86
C PRO A 80 24.38 -18.15 -27.38
N ARG A 81 24.40 -16.95 -27.98
CA ARG A 81 24.64 -16.77 -29.42
C ARG A 81 26.11 -16.91 -29.78
N LEU A 82 27.00 -16.71 -28.81
CA LEU A 82 28.44 -16.84 -28.98
C LEU A 82 28.79 -18.32 -29.11
N THR A 83 29.34 -18.71 -30.27
CA THR A 83 29.75 -20.10 -30.50
C THR A 83 31.08 -20.14 -31.22
N VAL A 84 31.95 -21.05 -30.81
CA VAL A 84 33.25 -21.30 -31.44
C VAL A 84 33.18 -22.67 -32.11
N SER A 85 33.63 -22.77 -33.35
CA SER A 85 33.61 -24.00 -34.14
C SER A 85 34.94 -24.24 -34.85
N TYR A 86 35.26 -25.51 -35.13
CA TYR A 86 36.40 -25.92 -35.95
C TYR A 86 35.89 -26.51 -37.27
N GLU A 87 36.11 -25.82 -38.38
CA GLU A 87 35.52 -26.11 -39.70
C GLU A 87 36.56 -26.00 -40.84
N PRO A 88 37.40 -27.04 -41.07
CA PRO A 88 38.50 -27.02 -42.05
C PRO A 88 38.07 -26.93 -43.52
N ASN A 89 36.83 -27.26 -43.83
CA ASN A 89 36.29 -27.24 -45.20
C ASN A 89 35.11 -26.25 -45.34
N PHE A 90 35.06 -25.20 -44.52
CA PHE A 90 33.97 -24.23 -44.59
C PHE A 90 34.04 -23.40 -45.88
N VAL A 91 33.02 -23.53 -46.72
CA VAL A 91 32.81 -22.65 -47.87
C VAL A 91 31.63 -21.73 -47.55
N PRO A 92 31.83 -20.40 -47.47
CA PRO A 92 30.73 -19.47 -47.25
C PRO A 92 29.72 -19.57 -48.39
N ALA A 93 28.44 -19.75 -48.07
CA ALA A 93 27.39 -19.65 -49.06
C ALA A 93 27.32 -18.19 -49.57
N ILE A 94 27.61 -17.97 -50.85
CA ILE A 94 27.46 -16.65 -51.49
C ILE A 94 25.96 -16.43 -51.73
N PRO A 95 25.32 -15.40 -51.14
CA PRO A 95 23.91 -15.16 -51.37
C PRO A 95 23.69 -14.73 -52.83
N SER A 96 23.05 -15.60 -53.62
CA SER A 96 22.63 -15.30 -54.99
C SER A 96 21.31 -14.53 -54.99
N SER A 97 21.21 -13.43 -55.75
CA SER A 97 19.95 -12.70 -55.93
C SER A 97 18.93 -13.56 -56.67
N LEU A 98 17.78 -13.82 -56.05
CA LEU A 98 16.71 -14.62 -56.65
C LEU A 98 16.05 -13.88 -57.84
N PRO A 99 15.74 -14.57 -58.96
CA PRO A 99 14.95 -14.02 -60.05
C PRO A 99 13.56 -13.51 -59.60
N LYS A 100 13.03 -12.51 -60.30
CA LYS A 100 11.74 -11.85 -59.97
C LYS A 100 10.56 -12.82 -59.91
N GLU A 101 10.54 -13.83 -60.77
CA GLU A 101 9.47 -14.84 -60.81
C GLU A 101 9.48 -15.74 -59.58
N GLN A 102 10.67 -16.20 -59.17
CA GLN A 102 10.86 -17.02 -57.98
C GLN A 102 10.53 -16.23 -56.71
N LEU A 103 10.92 -14.95 -56.63
CA LEU A 103 10.52 -14.03 -55.56
C LEU A 103 8.98 -13.86 -55.50
N THR A 104 8.33 -13.74 -56.66
CA THR A 104 6.86 -13.60 -56.71
C THR A 104 6.16 -14.86 -56.22
N TRP A 105 6.67 -16.04 -56.58
CA TRP A 105 6.15 -17.33 -56.12
C TRP A 105 6.32 -17.50 -54.60
N ILE A 106 7.50 -17.19 -54.07
CA ILE A 106 7.79 -17.24 -52.62
C ILE A 106 6.84 -16.32 -51.85
N VAL A 107 6.67 -15.08 -52.32
CA VAL A 107 5.82 -14.09 -51.65
C VAL A 107 4.35 -14.54 -51.65
N ARG A 108 3.83 -15.03 -52.78
CA ARG A 108 2.44 -15.52 -52.89
C ARG A 108 2.16 -16.68 -51.94
N ASN A 109 3.07 -17.63 -51.83
CA ASN A 109 2.89 -18.79 -50.95
C ASN A 109 3.17 -18.50 -49.47
N SER A 110 3.71 -17.31 -49.16
CA SER A 110 4.01 -16.90 -47.79
C SER A 110 2.93 -16.05 -47.13
N VAL A 111 1.82 -15.78 -47.83
CA VAL A 111 0.71 -14.97 -47.30
C VAL A 111 -0.61 -15.72 -47.49
N LYS A 112 -1.40 -15.82 -46.43
CA LYS A 112 -2.77 -16.32 -46.49
C LYS A 112 -3.72 -15.29 -45.90
N LEU A 113 -4.77 -14.96 -46.65
CA LEU A 113 -5.85 -14.06 -46.23
C LEU A 113 -7.16 -14.84 -46.14
N ASP A 114 -7.89 -14.63 -45.06
CA ASP A 114 -9.27 -15.08 -44.87
C ASP A 114 -10.10 -13.97 -44.18
N ILE A 115 -11.41 -13.95 -44.39
CA ILE A 115 -12.34 -13.08 -43.66
C ILE A 115 -13.30 -13.99 -42.92
N LEU A 116 -13.14 -14.02 -41.60
CA LEU A 116 -13.90 -14.87 -40.70
C LEU A 116 -15.25 -14.20 -40.34
N ASP A 117 -16.11 -14.97 -39.65
CA ASP A 117 -17.38 -14.47 -39.13
C ASP A 117 -17.22 -13.15 -38.36
N ASN A 118 -18.24 -12.31 -38.39
CA ASN A 118 -18.23 -10.95 -37.81
C ASN A 118 -17.23 -9.97 -38.45
N ASN A 119 -16.86 -10.20 -39.72
CA ASN A 119 -15.94 -9.36 -40.48
C ASN A 119 -14.56 -9.25 -39.81
N VAL A 120 -14.05 -10.36 -39.26
CA VAL A 120 -12.72 -10.44 -38.65
C VAL A 120 -11.71 -10.84 -39.72
N GLY A 121 -10.74 -9.99 -40.01
CA GLY A 121 -9.64 -10.33 -40.91
C GLY A 121 -8.70 -11.35 -40.28
N TYR A 122 -8.30 -12.36 -41.04
CA TYR A 122 -7.23 -13.28 -40.69
C TYR A 122 -6.12 -13.15 -41.73
N LEU A 123 -4.96 -12.66 -41.32
CA LEU A 123 -3.80 -12.50 -42.18
C LEU A 123 -2.62 -13.29 -41.62
N ARG A 124 -2.21 -14.34 -42.31
CA ARG A 124 -1.03 -15.13 -41.97
C ARG A 124 0.15 -14.69 -42.83
N LEU A 125 1.29 -14.42 -42.18
CA LEU A 125 2.54 -14.09 -42.83
C LEU A 125 3.62 -15.11 -42.43
N ASP A 126 4.10 -15.91 -43.37
CA ASP A 126 5.17 -16.90 -43.11
C ASP A 126 6.57 -16.26 -43.20
N ARG A 127 6.65 -15.02 -43.68
CA ARG A 127 7.85 -14.19 -43.63
C ARG A 127 7.55 -12.70 -43.69
N ILE A 128 8.44 -11.91 -43.07
CA ILE A 128 8.41 -10.45 -43.19
C ILE A 128 9.16 -10.02 -44.45
N ILE A 129 8.45 -9.37 -45.38
CA ILE A 129 8.99 -8.97 -46.68
C ILE A 129 9.76 -7.65 -46.54
N GLY A 130 11.01 -7.61 -47.01
CA GLY A 130 11.86 -6.43 -46.94
C GLY A 130 11.55 -5.33 -47.97
N LYS A 131 12.16 -4.17 -47.76
CA LYS A 131 11.90 -2.91 -48.50
C LYS A 131 12.06 -3.05 -50.03
N GLU A 132 13.09 -3.74 -50.50
CA GLU A 132 13.31 -3.92 -51.94
C GLU A 132 12.20 -4.76 -52.60
N THR A 133 11.80 -5.85 -51.93
CA THR A 133 10.74 -6.72 -52.42
C THR A 133 9.39 -6.00 -52.40
N VAL A 134 9.13 -5.17 -51.39
CA VAL A 134 7.95 -4.28 -51.35
C VAL A 134 7.98 -3.26 -52.50
N THR A 135 9.13 -2.74 -52.89
CA THR A 135 9.23 -1.81 -54.03
C THR A 135 8.88 -2.51 -55.35
N LYS A 136 9.26 -3.79 -55.51
CA LYS A 136 8.99 -4.58 -56.72
C LYS A 136 7.56 -5.15 -56.80
N LEU A 137 6.96 -5.52 -55.66
CA LEU A 137 5.70 -6.27 -55.59
C LEU A 137 4.59 -5.61 -54.77
N GLY A 138 4.86 -4.48 -54.11
CA GLY A 138 3.98 -3.88 -53.11
C GLY A 138 2.62 -3.43 -53.60
N SER A 139 2.49 -2.94 -54.85
CA SER A 139 1.18 -2.59 -55.41
C SER A 139 0.26 -3.80 -55.52
N ARG A 140 0.78 -4.93 -56.01
CA ARG A 140 0.01 -6.18 -56.13
C ARG A 140 -0.37 -6.76 -54.77
N LEU A 141 0.51 -6.67 -53.77
CA LEU A 141 0.20 -7.11 -52.41
C LEU A 141 -0.85 -6.22 -51.75
N ARG A 142 -0.77 -4.91 -51.97
CA ARG A 142 -1.77 -3.97 -51.48
C ARG A 142 -3.15 -4.28 -52.06
N ASP A 143 -3.26 -4.29 -53.39
CA ASP A 143 -4.55 -4.39 -54.09
C ASP A 143 -5.26 -5.72 -53.78
N ASN A 144 -4.50 -6.82 -53.66
CA ASN A 144 -5.09 -8.15 -53.49
C ASN A 144 -5.22 -8.60 -52.04
N ILE A 145 -4.46 -8.02 -51.10
CA ILE A 145 -4.42 -8.47 -49.71
C ILE A 145 -4.78 -7.33 -48.77
N TRP A 146 -3.98 -6.26 -48.76
CA TRP A 146 -4.10 -5.25 -47.70
C TRP A 146 -5.40 -4.45 -47.78
N ASP A 147 -5.85 -4.04 -48.95
CA ASP A 147 -7.07 -3.22 -49.07
C ASP A 147 -8.30 -3.98 -48.58
N ARG A 148 -8.33 -5.32 -48.72
CA ARG A 148 -9.38 -6.17 -48.14
C ARG A 148 -9.27 -6.26 -46.62
N VAL A 149 -8.06 -6.41 -46.08
CA VAL A 149 -7.81 -6.42 -44.63
C VAL A 149 -8.20 -5.09 -44.00
N ALA A 150 -7.91 -3.97 -44.67
CA ALA A 150 -8.18 -2.62 -44.16
C ALA A 150 -9.68 -2.36 -43.89
N GLU A 151 -10.58 -3.03 -44.61
CA GLU A 151 -12.04 -2.90 -44.45
C GLU A 151 -12.63 -3.77 -43.31
N THR A 152 -11.86 -4.72 -42.77
CA THR A 152 -12.33 -5.60 -41.68
C THR A 152 -12.53 -4.83 -40.37
N SER A 153 -13.36 -5.34 -39.46
CA SER A 153 -13.66 -4.70 -38.17
C SER A 153 -12.52 -4.86 -37.15
N SER A 154 -11.81 -5.98 -37.24
CA SER A 154 -10.72 -6.40 -36.35
C SER A 154 -9.82 -7.39 -37.10
N LEU A 155 -8.55 -7.52 -36.67
CA LEU A 155 -7.54 -8.33 -37.37
C LEU A 155 -6.84 -9.32 -36.43
N ILE A 156 -6.75 -10.58 -36.88
CA ILE A 156 -5.83 -11.59 -36.37
C ILE A 156 -4.65 -11.69 -37.34
N LEU A 157 -3.48 -11.23 -36.89
CA LEU A 157 -2.21 -11.34 -37.61
C LEU A 157 -1.46 -12.60 -37.13
N ASP A 158 -1.46 -13.65 -37.95
CA ASP A 158 -0.86 -14.93 -37.60
C ASP A 158 0.62 -14.99 -38.00
N LEU A 159 1.49 -14.91 -36.99
CA LEU A 159 2.94 -15.01 -37.14
C LEU A 159 3.49 -16.34 -36.60
N ARG A 160 2.63 -17.32 -36.27
CA ARG A 160 3.05 -18.61 -35.70
C ARG A 160 3.99 -19.41 -36.61
N TYR A 161 3.99 -19.11 -37.91
CA TYR A 161 4.77 -19.80 -38.94
C TYR A 161 5.91 -18.91 -39.50
N SER A 162 6.07 -17.69 -38.99
CA SER A 162 7.08 -16.75 -39.46
C SER A 162 8.48 -17.16 -39.02
N THR A 163 9.19 -17.89 -39.88
CA THR A 163 10.53 -18.44 -39.60
C THR A 163 11.65 -17.69 -40.33
N ALA A 164 11.31 -16.72 -41.17
CA ALA A 164 12.24 -15.92 -41.96
C ALA A 164 11.73 -14.49 -42.15
N GLY A 165 12.60 -13.57 -42.54
CA GLY A 165 12.18 -12.22 -42.91
C GLY A 165 13.30 -11.20 -42.78
N GLU A 166 13.03 -10.00 -43.28
CA GLU A 166 13.98 -8.89 -43.27
C GLU A 166 13.52 -7.78 -42.32
N LEU A 167 14.43 -7.29 -41.47
CA LEU A 167 14.14 -6.18 -40.56
C LEU A 167 13.74 -4.89 -41.28
N SER A 168 14.17 -4.72 -42.54
CA SER A 168 13.79 -3.59 -43.40
C SER A 168 12.28 -3.51 -43.67
N GLY A 169 11.54 -4.61 -43.48
CA GLY A 169 10.09 -4.67 -43.60
C GLY A 169 9.31 -4.25 -42.35
N VAL A 170 9.95 -4.26 -41.17
CA VAL A 170 9.29 -3.94 -39.88
C VAL A 170 8.69 -2.53 -39.90
N PRO A 171 9.41 -1.46 -40.32
CA PRO A 171 8.83 -0.13 -40.43
C PRO A 171 7.56 -0.05 -41.28
N ILE A 172 7.51 -0.83 -42.37
CA ILE A 172 6.37 -0.83 -43.30
C ILE A 172 5.13 -1.40 -42.60
N ILE A 173 5.28 -2.55 -41.92
CA ILE A 173 4.18 -3.21 -41.23
C ILE A 173 3.65 -2.35 -40.08
N ILE A 174 4.54 -1.84 -39.21
CA ILE A 174 4.12 -1.02 -38.06
C ILE A 174 3.38 0.24 -38.54
N SER A 175 3.81 0.83 -39.65
CA SER A 175 3.15 2.02 -40.21
C SER A 175 1.70 1.76 -40.60
N TYR A 176 1.33 0.57 -41.07
CA TYR A 176 -0.08 0.27 -41.37
C TYR A 176 -0.99 0.27 -40.14
N PHE A 177 -0.43 0.12 -38.93
CA PHE A 177 -1.15 0.09 -37.66
C PHE A 177 -1.05 1.38 -36.85
N SER A 178 -0.37 2.41 -37.37
CA SER A 178 -0.23 3.73 -36.74
C SER A 178 -1.09 4.79 -37.42
N GLU A 179 -1.37 5.90 -36.72
CA GLU A 179 -2.03 7.08 -37.29
C GLU A 179 -1.10 7.89 -38.21
N PRO A 180 -1.63 8.62 -39.20
CA PRO A 180 -0.84 9.56 -40.00
C PRO A 180 -0.36 10.75 -39.15
N GLY A 181 0.84 11.27 -39.44
CA GLY A 181 1.40 12.47 -38.79
C GLY A 181 2.20 12.23 -37.51
N ASN A 182 1.86 11.21 -36.71
CA ASN A 182 2.63 10.85 -35.51
C ASN A 182 3.68 9.79 -35.86
N LEU A 183 4.91 10.23 -36.11
CA LEU A 183 6.04 9.32 -36.30
C LEU A 183 6.39 8.65 -34.98
N ILE A 184 6.47 7.32 -35.00
CA ILE A 184 6.78 6.48 -33.84
C ILE A 184 8.17 5.91 -34.07
N GLN A 185 9.08 6.08 -33.11
CA GLN A 185 10.33 5.36 -33.08
C GLN A 185 10.04 3.91 -32.73
N ILE A 186 10.31 3.02 -33.67
CA ILE A 186 10.00 1.59 -33.59
C ILE A 186 11.07 0.86 -32.78
N ASP A 187 12.33 1.15 -33.09
CA ASP A 187 13.49 0.44 -32.58
C ASP A 187 14.76 1.27 -32.83
N THR A 188 15.80 0.98 -32.07
CA THR A 188 17.15 1.53 -32.26
C THR A 188 18.11 0.36 -32.45
N VAL A 189 18.72 0.27 -33.64
CA VAL A 189 19.62 -0.81 -34.00
C VAL A 189 21.06 -0.33 -33.90
N TYR A 190 21.83 -0.91 -32.98
CA TYR A 190 23.27 -0.68 -32.86
C TYR A 190 24.04 -1.74 -33.64
N ASP A 191 24.96 -1.32 -34.51
CA ASP A 191 25.84 -2.16 -35.33
C ASP A 191 27.29 -1.94 -34.88
N ARG A 192 27.91 -2.97 -34.32
CA ARG A 192 29.25 -2.86 -33.72
C ARG A 192 30.38 -2.77 -34.75
N PRO A 193 30.42 -3.58 -35.84
CA PRO A 193 31.46 -3.46 -36.86
C PRO A 193 31.57 -2.09 -37.51
N SER A 194 30.43 -1.45 -37.83
CA SER A 194 30.43 -0.06 -38.34
C SER A 194 30.44 0.99 -37.23
N ASN A 195 30.24 0.57 -35.98
CA ASN A 195 30.05 1.41 -34.80
C ASN A 195 28.97 2.50 -35.03
N THR A 196 27.86 2.12 -35.64
CA THR A 196 26.76 3.04 -35.97
C THR A 196 25.46 2.63 -35.30
N THR A 197 24.72 3.62 -34.81
CA THR A 197 23.35 3.44 -34.32
C THR A 197 22.37 3.95 -35.37
N ARG A 198 21.32 3.17 -35.67
CA ARG A 198 20.30 3.50 -36.67
C ARG A 198 18.93 3.39 -36.04
N GLU A 199 18.17 4.47 -36.10
CA GLU A 199 16.79 4.47 -35.62
C GLU A 199 15.84 3.99 -36.73
N LEU A 200 14.91 3.14 -36.35
CA LEU A 200 13.81 2.71 -37.20
C LEU A 200 12.56 3.50 -36.82
N TRP A 201 11.94 4.15 -37.80
CA TRP A 201 10.78 5.00 -37.62
C TRP A 201 9.62 4.52 -38.48
N THR A 202 8.38 4.79 -38.05
CA THR A 202 7.23 4.65 -38.95
C THR A 202 7.35 5.58 -40.15
N MET A 203 6.66 5.24 -41.23
CA MET A 203 6.66 6.01 -42.47
C MET A 203 5.59 7.12 -42.40
N PRO A 204 5.93 8.37 -42.78
CA PRO A 204 4.98 9.49 -42.77
C PRO A 204 3.81 9.23 -43.73
N SER A 205 4.12 8.75 -44.93
CA SER A 205 3.15 8.35 -45.94
C SER A 205 3.30 6.86 -46.27
N ILE A 206 2.18 6.14 -46.32
CA ILE A 206 2.11 4.77 -46.83
C ILE A 206 1.20 4.72 -48.05
N ARG A 207 1.38 3.71 -48.90
CA ARG A 207 0.48 3.45 -50.02
C ARG A 207 -0.67 2.54 -49.55
N GLY A 208 -1.91 2.98 -49.74
CA GLY A 208 -3.12 2.26 -49.28
C GLY A 208 -3.66 2.80 -47.95
N LYS A 209 -4.79 2.26 -47.49
CA LYS A 209 -5.45 2.70 -46.25
C LYS A 209 -4.71 2.19 -45.01
N ARG A 210 -4.58 3.00 -43.96
CA ARG A 210 -4.11 2.53 -42.63
C ARG A 210 -5.22 1.70 -41.98
N PHE A 211 -4.86 0.67 -41.20
CA PHE A 211 -5.83 -0.07 -40.37
C PHE A 211 -6.34 0.78 -39.19
N GLY A 212 -5.55 1.80 -38.80
CA GLY A 212 -5.86 2.75 -37.73
C GLY A 212 -5.60 2.20 -36.33
N LYS A 213 -5.74 3.04 -35.30
CA LYS A 213 -5.52 2.64 -33.89
C LYS A 213 -6.73 2.05 -33.19
N LYS A 214 -7.94 2.26 -33.73
CA LYS A 214 -9.21 1.90 -33.06
C LYS A 214 -9.62 0.44 -33.23
N LYS A 215 -9.29 -0.16 -34.38
CA LYS A 215 -9.67 -1.55 -34.69
C LYS A 215 -8.80 -2.53 -33.91
N ASP A 216 -9.41 -3.53 -33.29
CA ASP A 216 -8.66 -4.53 -32.51
C ASP A 216 -7.66 -5.30 -33.37
N LEU A 217 -6.47 -5.53 -32.80
CA LEU A 217 -5.39 -6.29 -33.42
C LEU A 217 -4.91 -7.36 -32.44
N ILE A 218 -4.96 -8.61 -32.85
CA ILE A 218 -4.38 -9.74 -32.14
C ILE A 218 -3.26 -10.33 -32.98
N ILE A 219 -2.11 -10.60 -32.37
CA ILE A 219 -0.98 -11.25 -33.05
C ILE A 219 -0.79 -12.64 -32.48
N LEU A 220 -0.74 -13.64 -33.36
CA LEU A 220 -0.50 -15.02 -32.95
C LEU A 220 0.98 -15.35 -33.05
N THR A 221 1.53 -15.95 -32.00
CA THR A 221 2.96 -16.33 -31.91
C THR A 221 3.12 -17.79 -31.51
N SER A 222 4.21 -18.42 -31.94
CA SER A 222 4.61 -19.76 -31.52
C SER A 222 6.10 -19.81 -31.21
N ARG A 223 6.59 -20.92 -30.66
CA ARG A 223 8.03 -21.20 -30.50
C ARG A 223 8.85 -21.13 -31.79
N ARG A 224 8.20 -21.12 -32.97
CA ARG A 224 8.86 -20.99 -34.28
C ARG A 224 8.91 -19.56 -34.82
N THR A 225 8.18 -18.63 -34.22
CA THR A 225 8.20 -17.23 -34.61
C THR A 225 9.59 -16.66 -34.31
N ILE A 226 10.32 -16.19 -35.33
CA ILE A 226 11.72 -15.73 -35.17
C ILE A 226 12.05 -14.49 -36.02
N GLY A 227 12.96 -13.65 -35.52
CA GLY A 227 13.55 -12.54 -36.27
C GLY A 227 12.61 -11.36 -36.45
N ALA A 228 12.45 -10.86 -37.68
CA ALA A 228 11.65 -9.67 -37.95
C ALA A 228 10.17 -9.78 -37.49
N ALA A 229 9.61 -10.99 -37.42
CA ALA A 229 8.26 -11.21 -36.88
C ALA A 229 8.19 -10.97 -35.37
N GLU A 230 9.27 -11.30 -34.64
CA GLU A 230 9.39 -11.00 -33.21
C GLU A 230 9.49 -9.49 -32.98
N ALA A 231 10.26 -8.77 -33.82
CA ALA A 231 10.32 -7.32 -33.76
C ALA A 231 8.93 -6.67 -33.95
N VAL A 232 8.14 -7.13 -34.93
CA VAL A 232 6.75 -6.65 -35.13
C VAL A 232 5.87 -6.92 -33.90
N ALA A 233 5.89 -8.15 -33.38
CA ALA A 233 5.08 -8.54 -32.23
C ALA A 233 5.50 -7.75 -30.96
N TYR A 234 6.80 -7.60 -30.72
CA TYR A 234 7.36 -6.88 -29.58
C TYR A 234 6.99 -5.39 -29.62
N THR A 235 7.19 -4.73 -30.77
CA THR A 235 6.83 -3.32 -30.93
C THR A 235 5.33 -3.10 -30.72
N LEU A 236 4.47 -3.87 -31.39
CA LEU A 236 3.02 -3.66 -31.29
C LEU A 236 2.45 -4.03 -29.92
N LYS A 237 3.07 -4.99 -29.21
CA LYS A 237 2.77 -5.27 -27.81
C LYS A 237 3.07 -4.06 -26.93
N ASN A 238 4.28 -3.52 -27.02
CA ASN A 238 4.74 -2.45 -26.13
C ASN A 238 4.12 -1.09 -26.46
N LEU A 239 3.63 -0.90 -27.69
CA LEU A 239 2.79 0.24 -28.07
C LEU A 239 1.35 0.13 -27.55
N LYS A 240 0.99 -0.93 -26.80
CA LYS A 240 -0.41 -1.28 -26.46
C LYS A 240 -1.31 -1.27 -27.70
N ARG A 241 -0.78 -1.69 -28.85
CA ARG A 241 -1.52 -1.73 -30.12
C ARG A 241 -2.07 -3.12 -30.41
N ALA A 242 -1.37 -4.17 -29.99
CA ALA A 242 -1.78 -5.54 -30.22
C ALA A 242 -1.73 -6.41 -28.97
N ILE A 243 -2.70 -7.30 -28.82
CA ILE A 243 -2.68 -8.37 -27.81
C ILE A 243 -1.94 -9.57 -28.43
N ILE A 244 -0.92 -10.07 -27.76
CA ILE A 244 -0.14 -11.22 -28.24
C ILE A 244 -0.73 -12.50 -27.65
N VAL A 245 -1.10 -13.46 -28.50
CA VAL A 245 -1.74 -14.72 -28.10
C VAL A 245 -0.93 -15.90 -28.63
N GLY A 246 -0.66 -16.91 -27.80
CA GLY A 246 0.05 -18.12 -28.21
C GLY A 246 1.21 -18.45 -27.28
N GLU A 247 2.35 -18.83 -27.85
CA GLU A 247 3.53 -19.25 -27.09
C GLU A 247 4.62 -18.18 -27.15
N ARG A 248 5.55 -18.22 -26.20
CA ARG A 248 6.80 -17.43 -26.28
C ARG A 248 7.51 -17.74 -27.61
N SER A 249 7.94 -16.69 -28.31
CA SER A 249 8.66 -16.81 -29.58
C SER A 249 10.10 -17.33 -29.39
N ALA A 250 10.79 -17.62 -30.50
CA ALA A 250 12.05 -18.36 -30.49
C ALA A 250 13.24 -17.63 -29.83
N GLY A 251 13.26 -16.29 -29.85
CA GLY A 251 14.38 -15.49 -29.36
C GLY A 251 15.51 -15.37 -30.39
N GLY A 252 15.21 -14.80 -31.54
CA GLY A 252 16.18 -14.58 -32.62
C GLY A 252 17.23 -13.53 -32.32
N SER A 253 17.88 -13.03 -33.38
CA SER A 253 18.89 -11.98 -33.30
C SER A 253 18.78 -11.05 -34.50
N VAL A 254 19.13 -9.78 -34.30
CA VAL A 254 19.15 -8.79 -35.38
C VAL A 254 20.17 -9.19 -36.44
N ARG A 255 21.41 -9.46 -36.03
CA ARG A 255 22.46 -9.97 -36.92
C ARG A 255 23.53 -10.71 -36.14
N VAL A 256 23.81 -11.95 -36.55
CA VAL A 256 24.98 -12.72 -36.14
C VAL A 256 25.93 -12.88 -37.32
N GLN A 257 27.22 -12.89 -37.06
CA GLN A 257 28.25 -13.05 -38.08
C GLN A 257 29.23 -14.14 -37.66
N LYS A 258 29.46 -15.11 -38.55
CA LYS A 258 30.52 -16.11 -38.38
C LYS A 258 31.81 -15.55 -38.95
N VAL A 259 32.83 -15.40 -38.10
CA VAL A 259 34.13 -14.79 -38.42
C VAL A 259 35.21 -15.84 -38.26
N ARG A 260 36.10 -15.97 -39.26
CA ARG A 260 37.27 -16.87 -39.19
C ARG A 260 38.32 -16.26 -38.26
N ILE A 261 38.91 -17.07 -37.37
CA ILE A 261 39.96 -16.63 -36.45
C ILE A 261 41.31 -16.77 -37.14
N ALA A 262 41.88 -15.64 -37.57
CA ALA A 262 43.15 -15.55 -38.28
C ALA A 262 43.24 -16.54 -39.47
N GLN A 263 44.40 -17.19 -39.66
CA GLN A 263 44.63 -18.21 -40.71
C GLN A 263 44.33 -19.64 -40.22
N THR A 264 43.49 -19.80 -39.20
CA THR A 264 43.14 -21.11 -38.64
C THR A 264 41.80 -21.60 -39.19
N ASP A 265 41.47 -22.87 -38.98
CA ASP A 265 40.13 -23.37 -39.33
C ASP A 265 39.11 -23.18 -38.20
N PHE A 266 39.42 -22.34 -37.21
CA PHE A 266 38.45 -21.97 -36.18
C PHE A 266 37.62 -20.76 -36.61
N TYR A 267 36.36 -20.78 -36.24
CA TYR A 267 35.40 -19.71 -36.45
C TYR A 267 34.75 -19.34 -35.14
N ILE A 268 34.40 -18.06 -34.98
CA ILE A 268 33.55 -17.59 -33.90
C ILE A 268 32.31 -16.92 -34.51
N THR A 269 31.13 -17.33 -34.04
CA THR A 269 29.86 -16.68 -34.35
C THR A 269 29.60 -15.62 -33.29
N VAL A 270 29.49 -14.37 -33.71
CA VAL A 270 29.34 -13.21 -32.84
C VAL A 270 28.05 -12.47 -33.19
N PRO A 271 27.20 -12.08 -32.21
CA PRO A 271 26.15 -11.12 -32.46
C PRO A 271 26.78 -9.74 -32.67
N VAL A 272 26.61 -9.21 -33.87
CA VAL A 272 27.28 -7.97 -34.32
C VAL A 272 26.36 -6.76 -34.35
N ALA A 273 25.06 -6.98 -34.23
CA ALA A 273 24.08 -5.92 -34.06
C ALA A 273 23.05 -6.31 -33.00
N ARG A 274 22.44 -5.30 -32.35
CA ARG A 274 21.39 -5.47 -31.35
C ARG A 274 20.26 -4.45 -31.55
N SER A 275 19.05 -4.87 -31.16
CA SER A 275 17.86 -4.03 -31.03
C SER A 275 17.79 -3.43 -29.63
N ILE A 276 17.30 -2.20 -29.54
CA ILE A 276 17.09 -1.46 -28.29
C ILE A 276 15.74 -0.75 -28.44
N SER A 277 14.72 -1.26 -27.76
CA SER A 277 13.40 -0.65 -27.81
C SER A 277 13.38 0.70 -27.11
N PRO A 278 12.85 1.76 -27.74
CA PRO A 278 12.74 3.08 -27.12
C PRO A 278 11.73 3.12 -25.96
N ILE A 279 10.84 2.12 -25.85
CA ILE A 279 9.81 2.06 -24.81
C ILE A 279 10.33 1.33 -23.58
N THR A 280 10.99 0.18 -23.77
CA THR A 280 11.38 -0.71 -22.66
C THR A 280 12.86 -0.63 -22.31
N GLY A 281 13.70 -0.06 -23.19
CA GLY A 281 15.16 -0.17 -23.10
C GLY A 281 15.70 -1.59 -23.31
N GLN A 282 14.84 -2.56 -23.63
CA GLN A 282 15.15 -3.98 -23.79
C GLN A 282 15.01 -4.43 -25.26
N SER A 283 15.31 -5.70 -25.51
CA SER A 283 15.23 -6.35 -26.83
C SER A 283 14.32 -7.58 -26.80
N TRP A 284 13.76 -7.92 -27.97
CA TRP A 284 13.09 -9.19 -28.22
C TRP A 284 14.07 -10.36 -28.45
N GLU A 285 15.34 -10.05 -28.69
CA GLU A 285 16.38 -11.03 -29.00
C GLU A 285 16.66 -11.99 -27.84
N VAL A 286 17.10 -13.21 -28.16
CA VAL A 286 17.48 -14.30 -27.23
C VAL A 286 16.32 -14.87 -26.40
N ARG A 287 15.53 -14.03 -25.74
CA ARG A 287 14.43 -14.46 -24.85
C ARG A 287 13.08 -14.61 -25.57
N GLY A 288 12.96 -14.02 -26.75
CA GLY A 288 11.71 -13.96 -27.50
C GLY A 288 10.67 -13.05 -26.85
N VAL A 289 9.56 -12.88 -27.55
CA VAL A 289 8.38 -12.13 -27.11
C VAL A 289 7.50 -13.05 -26.28
N SER A 290 7.32 -12.71 -24.99
CA SER A 290 6.31 -13.37 -24.16
C SER A 290 4.91 -12.96 -24.62
N PRO A 291 3.97 -13.89 -24.82
CA PRO A 291 2.58 -13.56 -25.16
C PRO A 291 1.88 -12.84 -23.99
N THR A 292 0.87 -12.03 -24.30
CA THR A 292 -0.05 -11.46 -23.30
C THR A 292 -1.00 -12.54 -22.79
N VAL A 293 -1.45 -13.43 -23.69
CA VAL A 293 -2.29 -14.59 -23.36
C VAL A 293 -1.57 -15.86 -23.78
N SER A 294 -1.05 -16.59 -22.80
CA SER A 294 -0.28 -17.82 -23.02
C SER A 294 -1.20 -19.01 -23.26
N VAL A 295 -1.15 -19.60 -24.46
CA VAL A 295 -1.90 -20.80 -24.85
C VAL A 295 -1.06 -21.63 -25.82
N ASN A 296 -1.42 -22.89 -26.06
CA ASN A 296 -0.74 -23.66 -27.09
C ASN A 296 -0.92 -23.00 -28.46
N ALA A 297 0.10 -23.03 -29.32
CA ALA A 297 0.02 -22.41 -30.64
C ALA A 297 -1.15 -22.93 -31.49
N LYS A 298 -1.61 -24.17 -31.28
CA LYS A 298 -2.78 -24.75 -31.96
C LYS A 298 -4.10 -24.09 -31.54
N GLU A 299 -4.22 -23.66 -30.29
CA GLU A 299 -5.44 -23.07 -29.70
C GLU A 299 -5.50 -21.55 -29.88
N ALA A 300 -4.39 -20.91 -30.28
CA ALA A 300 -4.25 -19.47 -30.36
C ALA A 300 -5.33 -18.77 -31.22
N VAL A 301 -5.79 -19.39 -32.31
CA VAL A 301 -6.86 -18.83 -33.16
C VAL A 301 -8.20 -18.84 -32.43
N THR A 302 -8.55 -19.96 -31.79
CA THR A 302 -9.78 -20.09 -31.02
C THR A 302 -9.80 -19.07 -29.88
N ARG A 303 -8.69 -18.97 -29.13
CA ARG A 303 -8.56 -17.98 -28.06
C ARG A 303 -8.67 -16.55 -28.57
N ALA A 304 -8.02 -16.22 -29.69
CA ALA A 304 -8.13 -14.90 -30.31
C ALA A 304 -9.57 -14.54 -30.72
N LYS A 305 -10.33 -15.49 -31.27
CA LYS A 305 -11.75 -15.29 -31.59
C LYS A 305 -12.58 -14.98 -30.33
N SER A 306 -12.39 -15.75 -29.26
CA SER A 306 -13.08 -15.51 -27.99
C SER A 306 -12.74 -14.13 -27.40
N LEU A 307 -11.48 -13.72 -27.49
CA LEU A 307 -11.03 -12.39 -27.04
C LEU A 307 -11.70 -11.25 -27.82
N LEU A 308 -11.76 -11.35 -29.15
CA LEU A 308 -12.44 -10.36 -29.98
C LEU A 308 -13.94 -10.27 -29.67
N ALA A 309 -14.59 -11.40 -29.37
CA ALA A 309 -15.99 -11.41 -28.96
C ALA A 309 -16.22 -10.64 -27.65
N ILE A 310 -15.35 -10.85 -26.64
CA ILE A 310 -15.39 -10.10 -25.38
C ILE A 310 -15.17 -8.61 -25.64
N ARG A 311 -14.12 -8.25 -26.38
CA ARG A 311 -13.78 -6.85 -26.67
C ARG A 311 -14.89 -6.10 -27.40
N ARG A 312 -15.60 -6.78 -28.30
CA ARG A 312 -16.78 -6.24 -28.97
C ARG A 312 -17.95 -5.95 -28.01
N ALA A 313 -18.09 -6.71 -26.93
CA ALA A 313 -19.16 -6.52 -25.94
C ALA A 313 -18.86 -5.41 -24.92
N ILE A 314 -17.57 -5.11 -24.66
CA ILE A 314 -17.13 -4.13 -23.65
C ILE A 314 -17.90 -2.80 -23.70
N PRO A 315 -18.04 -2.11 -24.86
CA PRO A 315 -18.73 -0.82 -24.88
C PRO A 315 -20.19 -0.90 -24.45
N LYS A 316 -20.90 -1.97 -24.83
CA LYS A 316 -22.30 -2.19 -24.39
C LYS A 316 -22.34 -2.43 -22.88
N VAL A 317 -21.44 -3.25 -22.35
CA VAL A 317 -21.36 -3.57 -20.91
C VAL A 317 -21.10 -2.31 -20.08
N VAL A 318 -20.08 -1.53 -20.45
CA VAL A 318 -19.73 -0.29 -19.75
C VAL A 318 -20.88 0.71 -19.78
N GLN A 319 -21.55 0.87 -20.94
CA GLN A 319 -22.71 1.75 -21.05
C GLN A 319 -23.89 1.27 -20.18
N SER A 320 -24.21 -0.02 -20.22
CA SER A 320 -25.29 -0.58 -19.39
C SER A 320 -25.02 -0.40 -17.90
N ILE A 321 -23.78 -0.63 -17.46
CA ILE A 321 -23.37 -0.40 -16.07
C ILE A 321 -23.49 1.08 -15.70
N SER A 322 -22.99 1.98 -16.55
CA SER A 322 -23.11 3.44 -16.36
C SER A 322 -24.56 3.89 -16.24
N ASP A 323 -25.47 3.31 -17.04
CA ASP A 323 -26.90 3.62 -17.01
C ASP A 323 -27.57 3.08 -15.74
N ILE A 324 -27.24 1.85 -15.32
CA ILE A 324 -27.77 1.23 -14.09
C ILE A 324 -27.33 2.06 -12.88
N ILE A 325 -26.04 2.43 -12.79
CA ILE A 325 -25.51 3.28 -11.71
C ILE A 325 -26.25 4.63 -11.70
N GLY A 326 -26.39 5.29 -12.86
CA GLY A 326 -27.07 6.60 -12.92
C GLY A 326 -28.53 6.57 -12.47
N ARG A 327 -29.22 5.45 -12.67
CA ARG A 327 -30.62 5.29 -12.28
C ARG A 327 -30.76 4.89 -10.81
N PHE A 328 -30.00 3.90 -10.35
CA PHE A 328 -30.32 3.17 -9.12
C PHE A 328 -29.33 3.38 -7.97
N TYR A 329 -28.15 3.97 -8.21
CA TYR A 329 -27.16 4.14 -7.14
C TYR A 329 -27.58 5.24 -6.14
N ALA A 330 -27.52 4.91 -4.85
CA ALA A 330 -28.01 5.77 -3.77
C ALA A 330 -27.17 7.06 -3.59
N PHE A 331 -25.85 7.00 -3.72
CA PHE A 331 -24.99 8.19 -3.63
C PHE A 331 -24.98 9.00 -4.94
N THR A 332 -26.02 9.80 -5.13
CA THR A 332 -26.25 10.57 -6.36
C THR A 332 -25.15 11.61 -6.65
N ASP A 333 -24.48 12.11 -5.62
CA ASP A 333 -23.34 13.01 -5.69
C ASP A 333 -22.10 12.36 -6.32
N ARG A 334 -21.93 11.05 -6.15
CA ARG A 334 -20.80 10.28 -6.70
C ARG A 334 -21.04 9.79 -8.13
N VAL A 335 -22.29 9.79 -8.61
CA VAL A 335 -22.67 9.30 -9.95
C VAL A 335 -21.90 9.98 -11.08
N PRO A 336 -21.75 11.33 -11.15
CA PRO A 336 -21.02 11.97 -12.24
C PRO A 336 -19.55 11.50 -12.31
N SER A 337 -18.88 11.37 -11.16
CA SER A 337 -17.50 10.89 -11.06
C SER A 337 -17.38 9.43 -11.49
N LEU A 338 -18.31 8.56 -11.07
CA LEU A 338 -18.34 7.15 -11.48
C LEU A 338 -18.53 7.01 -13.00
N GLN A 339 -19.44 7.78 -13.58
CA GLN A 339 -19.70 7.76 -15.03
C GLN A 339 -18.50 8.29 -15.83
N GLN A 340 -17.84 9.35 -15.35
CA GLN A 340 -16.62 9.86 -15.95
C GLN A 340 -15.49 8.82 -15.88
N GLN A 341 -15.32 8.16 -14.73
CA GLN A 341 -14.32 7.12 -14.56
C GLN A 341 -14.53 6.00 -15.56
N LEU A 342 -15.75 5.45 -15.64
CA LEU A 342 -16.15 4.41 -16.59
C LEU A 342 -15.86 4.76 -18.06
N GLN A 343 -15.98 6.03 -18.45
CA GLN A 343 -15.69 6.48 -19.82
C GLN A 343 -14.18 6.53 -20.14
N SER A 344 -13.32 6.64 -19.13
CA SER A 344 -11.88 6.86 -19.29
C SER A 344 -11.00 5.62 -19.05
N ILE A 345 -11.61 4.49 -18.66
CA ILE A 345 -10.88 3.27 -18.28
C ILE A 345 -10.04 2.70 -19.43
N ASP A 346 -8.76 2.40 -19.17
CA ASP A 346 -7.91 1.62 -20.07
C ASP A 346 -8.29 0.13 -20.00
N LEU A 347 -9.20 -0.29 -20.87
CA LEU A 347 -9.65 -1.68 -21.00
C LEU A 347 -8.80 -2.50 -21.99
N PHE A 348 -7.61 -2.01 -22.38
CA PHE A 348 -6.67 -2.78 -23.18
C PHE A 348 -6.19 -4.08 -22.50
N PRO A 349 -5.91 -4.11 -21.18
CA PRO A 349 -5.43 -5.31 -20.48
C PRO A 349 -6.47 -6.43 -20.35
N VAL A 350 -7.75 -6.15 -20.59
CA VAL A 350 -8.84 -7.11 -20.38
C VAL A 350 -8.76 -8.25 -21.40
N VAL A 351 -8.56 -9.47 -20.90
CA VAL A 351 -8.43 -10.70 -21.71
C VAL A 351 -9.46 -11.78 -21.33
N SER A 352 -10.37 -11.50 -20.41
CA SER A 352 -11.48 -12.39 -20.04
C SER A 352 -12.67 -11.58 -19.51
N LYS A 353 -13.82 -12.23 -19.27
CA LYS A 353 -14.99 -11.56 -18.69
C LYS A 353 -14.76 -11.33 -17.18
N GLU A 354 -14.03 -12.22 -16.55
CA GLU A 354 -13.54 -12.13 -15.18
C GLU A 354 -12.63 -10.90 -15.02
N ASP A 355 -11.65 -10.73 -15.90
CA ASP A 355 -10.78 -9.55 -15.90
C ASP A 355 -11.57 -8.26 -16.11
N LEU A 356 -12.63 -8.30 -16.93
CA LEU A 356 -13.50 -7.15 -17.14
C LEU A 356 -14.24 -6.78 -15.85
N ALA A 357 -14.87 -7.75 -15.19
CA ALA A 357 -15.57 -7.51 -13.92
C ALA A 357 -14.60 -7.01 -12.83
N ALA A 358 -13.44 -7.64 -12.70
CA ALA A 358 -12.40 -7.24 -11.74
C ALA A 358 -11.91 -5.81 -12.00
N ARG A 359 -11.60 -5.48 -13.27
CA ARG A 359 -11.13 -4.15 -13.62
C ARG A 359 -12.20 -3.08 -13.40
N LEU A 360 -13.46 -3.36 -13.74
CA LEU A 360 -14.55 -2.41 -13.48
C LEU A 360 -14.79 -2.23 -11.98
N ASN A 361 -14.67 -3.28 -11.16
CA ASN A 361 -14.75 -3.16 -9.71
C ASN A 361 -13.63 -2.30 -9.14
N GLU A 362 -12.38 -2.51 -9.56
CA GLU A 362 -11.23 -1.70 -9.12
C GLU A 362 -11.48 -0.21 -9.37
N GLU A 363 -11.94 0.14 -10.57
CA GLU A 363 -12.18 1.52 -10.98
C GLU A 363 -13.41 2.14 -10.30
N LEU A 364 -14.47 1.34 -10.05
CA LEU A 364 -15.65 1.81 -9.32
C LEU A 364 -15.31 2.04 -7.84
N GLN A 365 -14.62 1.10 -7.19
CA GLN A 365 -14.29 1.19 -5.77
C GLN A 365 -13.35 2.36 -5.44
N ALA A 366 -12.44 2.70 -6.36
CA ALA A 366 -11.56 3.87 -6.23
C ALA A 366 -12.31 5.22 -6.16
N VAL A 367 -13.58 5.26 -6.57
CA VAL A 367 -14.44 6.45 -6.55
C VAL A 367 -15.61 6.30 -5.58
N SER A 368 -16.20 5.11 -5.51
CA SER A 368 -17.38 4.87 -4.69
C SER A 368 -17.03 4.66 -3.23
N GLU A 369 -15.92 4.01 -2.90
CA GLU A 369 -15.62 3.51 -1.54
C GLU A 369 -16.82 2.81 -0.89
N ASP A 370 -17.68 2.21 -1.71
CA ASP A 370 -18.93 1.54 -1.30
C ASP A 370 -18.83 0.05 -1.63
N PRO A 371 -18.58 -0.82 -0.65
CA PRO A 371 -18.38 -2.25 -0.87
C PRO A 371 -19.65 -2.96 -1.37
N ARG A 372 -20.82 -2.32 -1.28
CA ARG A 372 -22.10 -2.87 -1.77
C ARG A 372 -22.22 -2.78 -3.30
N LEU A 373 -21.52 -1.83 -3.92
CA LEU A 373 -21.48 -1.66 -5.37
C LEU A 373 -20.48 -2.64 -6.00
N VAL A 374 -20.97 -3.77 -6.50
CA VAL A 374 -20.11 -4.85 -7.01
C VAL A 374 -20.61 -5.44 -8.31
N ILE A 375 -19.68 -5.69 -9.22
CA ILE A 375 -19.89 -6.38 -10.50
C ILE A 375 -19.43 -7.83 -10.34
N ARG A 376 -20.26 -8.78 -10.76
CA ARG A 376 -19.96 -10.22 -10.73
C ARG A 376 -20.05 -10.83 -12.13
N TYR A 377 -19.12 -11.74 -12.42
CA TYR A 377 -19.23 -12.65 -13.55
C TYR A 377 -19.87 -13.96 -13.07
N ASN A 378 -21.04 -14.28 -13.61
CA ASN A 378 -21.83 -15.43 -13.19
C ASN A 378 -21.40 -16.66 -14.00
N GLN A 379 -20.49 -17.48 -13.46
CA GLN A 379 -20.03 -18.71 -14.12
C GLN A 379 -21.08 -19.82 -14.15
N ASP A 380 -22.09 -19.76 -13.28
CA ASP A 380 -23.24 -20.66 -13.24
C ASP A 380 -24.51 -19.85 -13.02
N SER A 381 -25.51 -20.03 -13.88
CA SER A 381 -26.82 -19.38 -13.72
C SER A 381 -27.57 -20.00 -12.53
N ALA A 382 -27.33 -19.48 -11.34
CA ALA A 382 -28.17 -19.72 -10.17
C ALA A 382 -28.20 -18.47 -9.26
N ALA A 383 -28.25 -17.27 -9.84
CA ALA A 383 -28.85 -16.16 -9.12
C ALA A 383 -30.36 -16.42 -9.10
N LYS A 384 -30.82 -17.18 -8.11
CA LYS A 384 -32.22 -17.11 -7.70
C LYS A 384 -32.47 -15.64 -7.41
N THR A 385 -33.31 -15.00 -8.22
CA THR A 385 -34.13 -13.91 -7.73
C THR A 385 -34.80 -14.47 -6.48
N GLU A 386 -34.34 -14.07 -5.30
CA GLU A 386 -35.18 -14.18 -4.13
C GLU A 386 -36.39 -13.30 -4.44
N ASP A 387 -37.48 -13.98 -4.77
CA ASP A 387 -38.80 -13.36 -4.77
C ASP A 387 -38.98 -12.74 -3.39
N ASP A 388 -39.28 -11.44 -3.39
CA ASP A 388 -39.74 -10.68 -2.24
C ASP A 388 -40.87 -11.49 -1.61
N PRO A 389 -40.74 -12.02 -0.38
CA PRO A 389 -41.82 -12.79 0.21
C PRO A 389 -42.99 -11.82 0.43
N GLU A 390 -44.02 -11.94 -0.40
CA GLU A 390 -45.38 -11.50 -0.10
C GLU A 390 -45.86 -12.23 1.17
N LEU A 391 -45.38 -11.81 2.35
CA LEU A 391 -45.73 -12.39 3.64
C LEU A 391 -45.78 -11.27 4.68
N TYR A 392 -46.67 -10.29 4.46
CA TYR A 392 -46.93 -9.24 5.44
C TYR A 392 -48.43 -8.92 5.59
N ASP A 393 -49.30 -9.88 5.31
CA ASP A 393 -50.72 -9.75 5.64
C ASP A 393 -50.93 -10.13 7.11
N ILE A 394 -51.26 -9.12 7.91
CA ILE A 394 -51.63 -9.28 9.32
C ILE A 394 -53.09 -9.78 9.36
N PRO A 395 -53.41 -10.84 10.10
CA PRO A 395 -54.78 -11.33 10.22
C PRO A 395 -55.74 -10.28 10.83
N ASP A 396 -56.99 -10.24 10.36
CA ASP A 396 -57.99 -9.24 10.77
C ASP A 396 -58.67 -9.56 12.12
N HIS A 397 -58.60 -10.82 12.59
CA HIS A 397 -59.30 -11.30 13.78
C HIS A 397 -58.43 -11.27 15.06
N LEU A 398 -59.03 -10.89 16.20
CA LEU A 398 -58.31 -10.68 17.48
C LEU A 398 -57.69 -11.96 18.07
N GLU A 399 -58.31 -13.12 17.84
CA GLU A 399 -57.80 -14.42 18.30
C GLU A 399 -56.52 -14.81 17.52
N GLU A 400 -56.53 -14.67 16.20
CA GLU A 400 -55.38 -14.90 15.31
C GLU A 400 -54.24 -13.90 15.57
N LEU A 401 -54.57 -12.64 15.90
CA LEU A 401 -53.59 -11.63 16.33
C LEU A 401 -52.93 -11.98 17.67
N THR A 402 -53.70 -12.55 18.61
CA THR A 402 -53.17 -12.97 19.91
C THR A 402 -52.24 -14.17 19.75
N GLU A 403 -52.62 -15.15 18.93
CA GLU A 403 -51.78 -16.29 18.57
C GLU A 403 -50.50 -15.86 17.83
N LEU A 404 -50.60 -14.88 16.93
CA LEU A 404 -49.44 -14.29 16.26
C LEU A 404 -48.47 -13.65 17.25
N VAL A 405 -48.96 -12.87 18.22
CA VAL A 405 -48.10 -12.26 19.26
C VAL A 405 -47.46 -13.32 20.14
N ASP A 406 -48.23 -14.32 20.59
CA ASP A 406 -47.74 -15.39 21.46
C ASP A 406 -46.72 -16.32 20.76
N THR A 407 -46.79 -16.45 19.42
CA THR A 407 -45.80 -17.19 18.61
C THR A 407 -44.61 -16.34 18.18
N THR A 408 -44.79 -15.03 18.01
CA THR A 408 -43.74 -14.12 17.54
C THR A 408 -42.83 -13.65 18.67
N PHE A 409 -43.39 -13.35 19.84
CA PHE A 409 -42.66 -12.78 20.97
C PHE A 409 -42.61 -13.76 22.13
N LYS A 410 -41.41 -14.21 22.46
CA LYS A 410 -41.14 -14.98 23.67
C LYS A 410 -40.65 -14.03 24.76
N VAL A 411 -41.37 -14.00 25.90
CA VAL A 411 -41.11 -13.08 27.02
C VAL A 411 -40.94 -13.89 28.31
N GLU A 412 -39.81 -13.73 28.98
CA GLU A 412 -39.49 -14.44 30.22
C GLU A 412 -38.75 -13.50 31.21
N ILE A 413 -38.81 -13.80 32.51
CA ILE A 413 -37.93 -13.19 33.52
C ILE A 413 -36.92 -14.26 33.95
N LEU A 414 -35.65 -14.01 33.64
CA LEU A 414 -34.53 -14.88 33.95
C LEU A 414 -33.99 -14.61 35.36
N ARG A 415 -32.91 -15.33 35.72
CA ARG A 415 -32.18 -15.11 36.97
C ARG A 415 -31.70 -13.66 37.07
N HIS A 416 -31.52 -13.17 38.30
CA HIS A 416 -31.12 -11.79 38.59
C HIS A 416 -32.09 -10.72 38.04
N ASN A 417 -33.39 -11.03 38.00
CA ASN A 417 -34.44 -10.10 37.55
C ASN A 417 -34.16 -9.52 36.15
N THR A 418 -33.58 -10.33 35.26
CA THR A 418 -33.27 -9.94 33.88
C THR A 418 -34.42 -10.34 32.98
N GLY A 419 -35.06 -9.36 32.35
CA GLY A 419 -36.07 -9.59 31.34
C GLY A 419 -35.45 -10.18 30.07
N TYR A 420 -36.14 -11.12 29.43
CA TYR A 420 -35.72 -11.74 28.18
C TYR A 420 -36.84 -11.62 27.16
N LEU A 421 -36.52 -11.02 26.01
CA LEU A 421 -37.40 -10.80 24.88
C LEU A 421 -36.76 -11.40 23.64
N ARG A 422 -37.40 -12.41 23.04
CA ARG A 422 -36.98 -12.97 21.74
C ARG A 422 -38.08 -12.77 20.72
N PHE A 423 -37.69 -12.39 19.51
CA PHE A 423 -38.57 -12.40 18.34
C PHE A 423 -37.74 -12.59 17.06
N ASP A 424 -38.28 -13.40 16.15
CA ASP A 424 -37.51 -13.90 15.01
C ASP A 424 -37.78 -13.11 13.71
N LYS A 425 -38.71 -12.14 13.72
CA LYS A 425 -39.03 -11.27 12.56
C LYS A 425 -39.59 -9.90 12.96
N PHE A 426 -39.37 -8.88 12.13
CA PHE A 426 -39.98 -7.54 12.24
C PHE A 426 -41.25 -7.43 11.36
N VAL A 427 -42.42 -7.24 11.98
CA VAL A 427 -43.72 -7.14 11.30
C VAL A 427 -43.98 -5.73 10.76
N LYS A 428 -44.75 -5.54 9.69
CA LYS A 428 -45.10 -4.23 9.10
C LYS A 428 -46.17 -3.49 9.91
N LEU A 429 -46.07 -2.17 10.06
CA LEU A 429 -46.96 -1.36 10.93
C LEU A 429 -48.40 -1.10 10.42
N SER A 430 -48.87 -1.68 9.31
CA SER A 430 -50.15 -1.30 8.69
C SER A 430 -51.41 -1.50 9.55
N ASN A 431 -51.38 -2.37 10.58
CA ASN A 431 -52.50 -2.64 11.51
C ASN A 431 -52.16 -2.35 13.00
N TRP A 432 -51.29 -1.36 13.25
CA TRP A 432 -50.67 -1.07 14.55
C TRP A 432 -51.63 -0.87 15.74
N ALA A 433 -52.72 -0.11 15.59
CA ALA A 433 -53.58 0.27 16.72
C ALA A 433 -54.20 -0.93 17.48
N ARG A 434 -54.28 -2.10 16.85
CA ARG A 434 -54.77 -3.35 17.45
C ARG A 434 -53.66 -4.18 18.11
N LEU A 435 -52.45 -4.16 17.56
CA LEU A 435 -51.28 -4.87 18.08
C LEU A 435 -50.67 -4.16 19.30
N GLU A 436 -50.75 -2.83 19.35
CA GLU A 436 -50.18 -2.02 20.43
C GLU A 436 -50.69 -2.46 21.82
N GLY A 437 -52.01 -2.59 21.99
CA GLY A 437 -52.59 -3.01 23.27
C GLY A 437 -52.17 -4.42 23.72
N LEU A 438 -51.94 -5.33 22.75
CA LEU A 438 -51.47 -6.68 23.03
C LEU A 438 -49.99 -6.70 23.42
N LEU A 439 -49.13 -5.96 22.69
CA LEU A 439 -47.71 -5.84 23.01
C LEU A 439 -47.47 -5.18 24.37
N VAL A 440 -48.25 -4.15 24.72
CA VAL A 440 -48.21 -3.57 26.06
C VAL A 440 -48.47 -4.63 27.12
N LYS A 441 -49.55 -5.41 26.97
CA LYS A 441 -49.95 -6.40 27.97
C LYS A 441 -49.03 -7.63 28.04
N LYS A 442 -48.51 -8.09 26.91
CA LYS A 442 -47.78 -9.36 26.78
C LYS A 442 -46.26 -9.19 26.81
N VAL A 443 -45.73 -8.04 26.40
CA VAL A 443 -44.28 -7.76 26.32
C VAL A 443 -43.86 -6.74 27.35
N TRP A 444 -44.38 -5.52 27.31
CA TRP A 444 -43.85 -4.42 28.12
C TRP A 444 -44.28 -4.49 29.59
N GLU A 445 -45.53 -4.87 29.87
CA GLU A 445 -46.05 -4.99 31.24
C GLU A 445 -45.30 -6.06 32.07
N PRO A 446 -44.98 -7.27 31.55
CA PRO A 446 -44.14 -8.24 32.25
C PRO A 446 -42.70 -7.77 32.48
N LEU A 447 -42.13 -7.01 31.54
CA LEU A 447 -40.73 -6.59 31.58
C LEU A 447 -40.49 -5.31 32.40
N LYS A 448 -41.56 -4.58 32.76
CA LYS A 448 -41.50 -3.22 33.31
C LYS A 448 -40.68 -3.09 34.61
N ASP A 449 -40.59 -4.16 35.41
CA ASP A 449 -39.91 -4.18 36.71
C ASP A 449 -38.55 -4.91 36.67
N SER A 450 -38.10 -5.33 35.48
CA SER A 450 -36.78 -5.97 35.32
C SER A 450 -35.64 -4.95 35.43
N ASP A 451 -34.48 -5.39 35.94
CA ASP A 451 -33.28 -4.57 36.13
C ASP A 451 -32.48 -4.41 34.84
N ASN A 452 -32.48 -5.46 34.01
CA ASN A 452 -31.85 -5.53 32.70
C ASN A 452 -32.79 -6.20 31.70
N LEU A 453 -32.59 -5.94 30.40
CA LEU A 453 -33.34 -6.54 29.31
C LEU A 453 -32.39 -7.17 28.29
N ILE A 454 -32.60 -8.44 27.99
CA ILE A 454 -32.01 -9.16 26.87
C ILE A 454 -33.00 -9.12 25.71
N ILE A 455 -32.55 -8.66 24.54
CA ILE A 455 -33.27 -8.73 23.27
C ILE A 455 -32.53 -9.73 22.39
N ASP A 456 -33.12 -10.90 22.16
CA ASP A 456 -32.48 -12.00 21.45
C ASP A 456 -32.87 -11.98 19.96
N LEU A 457 -31.91 -11.59 19.11
CA LEU A 457 -32.03 -11.54 17.65
C LEU A 457 -31.22 -12.62 16.94
N ARG A 458 -30.69 -13.62 17.67
CA ARG A 458 -29.85 -14.70 17.12
C ARG A 458 -30.55 -15.54 16.06
N TYR A 459 -31.87 -15.48 15.97
CA TYR A 459 -32.66 -16.21 14.97
C TYR A 459 -33.47 -15.26 14.07
N ASN A 460 -33.19 -13.95 14.15
CA ASN A 460 -34.00 -12.94 13.49
C ASN A 460 -33.58 -12.74 12.03
N ALA A 461 -34.44 -13.13 11.09
CA ALA A 461 -34.17 -13.06 9.66
C ALA A 461 -34.58 -11.71 9.02
N GLY A 462 -34.82 -10.66 9.82
CA GLY A 462 -35.18 -9.33 9.35
C GLY A 462 -36.69 -9.06 9.31
N GLY A 463 -37.13 -8.27 8.34
CA GLY A 463 -38.53 -7.86 8.19
C GLY A 463 -38.69 -6.43 7.70
N SER A 464 -39.62 -5.66 8.28
CA SER A 464 -39.85 -4.25 7.88
C SER A 464 -39.23 -3.24 8.85
N SER A 465 -38.40 -2.31 8.32
CA SER A 465 -37.77 -1.22 9.09
C SER A 465 -38.79 -0.25 9.71
N SER A 466 -40.05 -0.27 9.25
CA SER A 466 -41.12 0.55 9.81
C SER A 466 -41.31 0.34 11.32
N SER A 467 -41.09 -0.88 11.82
CA SER A 467 -41.26 -1.22 13.24
C SER A 467 -40.07 -0.88 14.14
N LEU A 468 -38.93 -0.45 13.58
CA LEU A 468 -37.76 -0.07 14.38
C LEU A 468 -38.03 1.16 15.25
N SER A 469 -38.61 2.21 14.66
CA SER A 469 -38.89 3.47 15.36
C SER A 469 -39.74 3.26 16.60
N LEU A 470 -40.69 2.32 16.52
CA LEU A 470 -41.53 1.92 17.63
C LEU A 470 -40.75 1.23 18.75
N LEU A 471 -39.99 0.17 18.42
CA LEU A 471 -39.24 -0.59 19.41
C LEU A 471 -38.23 0.31 20.14
N LEU A 472 -37.52 1.14 19.38
CA LEU A 472 -36.60 2.15 19.90
C LEU A 472 -37.31 3.14 20.82
N SER A 473 -38.55 3.54 20.50
CA SER A 473 -39.31 4.46 21.34
C SER A 473 -39.68 3.87 22.72
N TYR A 474 -39.84 2.55 22.86
CA TYR A 474 -40.02 1.90 24.17
C TYR A 474 -38.72 1.81 25.00
N LEU A 475 -37.56 1.84 24.34
CA LEU A 475 -36.25 1.70 24.97
C LEU A 475 -35.61 3.05 25.33
N GLN A 476 -36.22 4.17 24.90
CA GLN A 476 -35.71 5.52 25.09
C GLN A 476 -36.57 6.31 26.08
N ASN A 477 -35.95 7.11 26.94
CA ASN A 477 -36.64 8.01 27.86
C ASN A 477 -36.68 9.42 27.27
N SER A 478 -37.68 9.80 26.47
CA SER A 478 -37.75 11.19 26.01
C SER A 478 -39.15 11.81 26.06
N SER A 479 -39.22 12.96 26.73
CA SER A 479 -40.31 13.93 26.59
C SER A 479 -40.15 14.80 25.34
N GLN A 480 -39.08 14.58 24.56
CA GLN A 480 -38.68 15.37 23.39
C GLN A 480 -38.50 14.45 22.17
N LYS A 481 -38.83 14.97 20.99
CA LYS A 481 -38.70 14.24 19.72
C LYS A 481 -37.21 14.02 19.41
N GLN A 482 -36.72 12.78 19.52
CA GLN A 482 -35.36 12.40 19.14
C GLN A 482 -35.37 11.74 17.74
N HIS A 483 -34.35 12.03 16.94
CA HIS A 483 -34.12 11.38 15.65
C HIS A 483 -33.40 10.04 15.87
N PHE A 484 -33.82 9.00 15.16
CA PHE A 484 -33.19 7.68 15.25
C PHE A 484 -32.34 7.37 14.02
N PHE A 485 -32.93 7.51 12.84
CA PHE A 485 -32.26 7.20 11.57
C PHE A 485 -33.05 7.78 10.40
N THR A 486 -32.40 7.83 9.24
CA THR A 486 -32.98 8.29 7.97
C THR A 486 -32.74 7.25 6.90
N ILE A 487 -33.79 6.92 6.14
CA ILE A 487 -33.69 6.05 4.97
C ILE A 487 -33.89 6.89 3.72
N TYR A 488 -32.89 6.92 2.84
CA TYR A 488 -33.04 7.43 1.49
C TYR A 488 -33.20 6.26 0.52
N ASP A 489 -34.37 6.16 -0.14
CA ASP A 489 -34.64 5.20 -1.20
C ASP A 489 -34.51 5.89 -2.56
N ARG A 490 -33.51 5.47 -3.34
CA ARG A 490 -33.24 6.01 -4.69
C ARG A 490 -34.28 5.62 -5.73
N ILE A 491 -34.90 4.45 -5.61
CA ILE A 491 -35.89 3.95 -6.57
C ILE A 491 -37.17 4.78 -6.46
N GLN A 492 -37.63 5.00 -5.23
CA GLN A 492 -38.81 5.83 -4.96
C GLN A 492 -38.47 7.32 -4.97
N ASN A 493 -37.18 7.65 -4.80
CA ASN A 493 -36.67 8.99 -4.61
C ASN A 493 -37.32 9.70 -3.40
N ILE A 494 -37.43 8.97 -2.29
CA ILE A 494 -38.04 9.42 -1.04
C ILE A 494 -37.02 9.31 0.08
N THR A 495 -36.91 10.38 0.88
CA THR A 495 -36.20 10.37 2.16
C THR A 495 -37.22 10.27 3.28
N THR A 496 -37.10 9.25 4.12
CA THR A 496 -37.96 9.05 5.29
C THR A 496 -37.13 9.15 6.55
N GLU A 497 -37.46 10.11 7.41
CA GLU A 497 -36.83 10.29 8.71
C GLU A 497 -37.67 9.60 9.80
N TYR A 498 -37.00 8.86 10.67
CA TYR A 498 -37.62 8.13 11.76
C TYR A 498 -37.25 8.77 13.11
N PHE A 499 -38.27 9.05 13.91
CA PHE A 499 -38.14 9.73 15.20
C PHE A 499 -38.87 8.96 16.30
N THR A 500 -38.63 9.35 17.55
CA THR A 500 -39.43 8.90 18.69
C THR A 500 -40.91 9.19 18.48
N LEU A 501 -41.76 8.21 18.81
CA LEU A 501 -43.21 8.34 18.73
C LEU A 501 -43.76 9.22 19.87
N PRO A 502 -44.64 10.20 19.60
CA PRO A 502 -45.09 11.20 20.59
C PRO A 502 -46.10 10.66 21.62
N ARG A 503 -46.77 9.54 21.33
CA ARG A 503 -47.70 8.85 22.23
C ARG A 503 -47.53 7.35 22.04
N ILE A 504 -47.00 6.70 23.06
CA ILE A 504 -46.83 5.24 23.12
C ILE A 504 -47.70 4.76 24.26
N SER A 505 -48.48 3.71 24.02
CA SER A 505 -49.28 3.06 25.07
C SER A 505 -48.40 2.23 25.99
N GLY A 506 -48.75 2.12 27.27
CA GLY A 506 -48.02 1.27 28.22
C GLY A 506 -46.79 1.91 28.87
N VAL A 507 -46.01 1.09 29.56
CA VAL A 507 -44.82 1.53 30.32
C VAL A 507 -43.58 1.48 29.42
N VAL A 508 -42.89 2.61 29.31
CA VAL A 508 -41.60 2.71 28.61
C VAL A 508 -40.51 2.03 29.45
N TYR A 509 -39.67 1.20 28.83
CA TYR A 509 -38.55 0.55 29.49
C TYR A 509 -37.46 1.56 29.87
N GLY A 510 -37.15 2.46 28.94
CA GLY A 510 -36.29 3.62 29.16
C GLY A 510 -34.79 3.33 29.08
N SER A 511 -34.02 4.40 28.88
CA SER A 511 -32.59 4.38 28.57
C SER A 511 -31.63 4.14 29.75
N LYS A 512 -32.12 4.10 31.00
CA LYS A 512 -31.27 3.99 32.18
C LYS A 512 -30.85 2.55 32.49
N ARG A 513 -31.74 1.59 32.22
CA ARG A 513 -31.51 0.16 32.49
C ARG A 513 -30.60 -0.46 31.44
N GLY A 514 -29.95 -1.57 31.78
CA GLY A 514 -29.09 -2.28 30.83
C GLY A 514 -29.94 -2.97 29.76
N VAL A 515 -29.65 -2.70 28.49
CA VAL A 515 -30.25 -3.39 27.33
C VAL A 515 -29.13 -4.13 26.61
N TYR A 516 -29.29 -5.43 26.40
CA TYR A 516 -28.30 -6.30 25.78
C TYR A 516 -28.92 -7.00 24.57
N VAL A 517 -28.37 -6.80 23.38
CA VAL A 517 -28.90 -7.34 22.13
C VAL A 517 -28.04 -8.51 21.68
N LEU A 518 -28.65 -9.69 21.55
CA LEU A 518 -27.95 -10.89 21.14
C LEU A 518 -28.00 -11.07 19.63
N THR A 519 -26.86 -11.37 19.03
CA THR A 519 -26.70 -11.50 17.58
C THR A 519 -26.02 -12.81 17.19
N SER A 520 -26.27 -13.27 15.97
CA SER A 520 -25.58 -14.41 15.36
C SER A 520 -25.38 -14.16 13.87
N TYR A 521 -24.69 -15.07 13.17
CA TYR A 521 -24.63 -15.02 11.71
C TYR A 521 -26.01 -15.06 11.00
N HIS A 522 -27.06 -15.50 11.69
CA HIS A 522 -28.43 -15.52 11.16
C HIS A 522 -29.17 -14.19 11.31
N THR A 523 -28.69 -13.29 12.15
CA THR A 523 -29.25 -11.95 12.28
C THR A 523 -29.08 -11.22 10.94
N ALA A 524 -30.18 -10.83 10.30
CA ALA A 524 -30.18 -10.30 8.93
C ALA A 524 -31.16 -9.10 8.77
N GLY A 525 -30.91 -8.26 7.76
CA GLY A 525 -31.78 -7.14 7.39
C GLY A 525 -32.08 -6.21 8.56
N VAL A 526 -33.37 -6.08 8.91
CA VAL A 526 -33.84 -5.17 9.98
C VAL A 526 -33.34 -5.57 11.37
N GLY A 527 -33.02 -6.85 11.61
CA GLY A 527 -32.38 -7.26 12.85
C GLY A 527 -30.98 -6.68 13.00
N GLU A 528 -30.26 -6.54 11.88
CA GLU A 528 -28.96 -5.90 11.85
C GLU A 528 -29.10 -4.37 11.98
N GLU A 529 -30.10 -3.76 11.32
CA GLU A 529 -30.41 -2.33 11.52
C GLU A 529 -30.69 -2.02 13.00
N PHE A 530 -31.43 -2.88 13.71
CA PHE A 530 -31.68 -2.70 15.14
C PHE A 530 -30.42 -2.87 16.00
N ALA A 531 -29.58 -3.88 15.72
CA ALA A 531 -28.33 -4.08 16.43
C ALA A 531 -27.36 -2.91 16.19
N TYR A 532 -27.24 -2.44 14.95
CA TYR A 532 -26.45 -1.27 14.59
C TYR A 532 -26.93 -0.01 15.32
N LEU A 533 -28.23 0.27 15.30
CA LEU A 533 -28.81 1.40 16.04
C LEU A 533 -28.66 1.27 17.55
N THR A 534 -28.55 0.05 18.09
CA THR A 534 -28.28 -0.14 19.52
C THR A 534 -26.92 0.46 19.91
N GLN A 535 -25.92 0.28 19.05
CA GLN A 535 -24.59 0.84 19.22
C GLN A 535 -24.58 2.35 18.93
N SER A 536 -25.15 2.79 17.80
CA SER A 536 -25.09 4.20 17.37
C SER A 536 -25.87 5.15 18.27
N LEU A 537 -27.03 4.70 18.80
CA LEU A 537 -27.85 5.49 19.73
C LEU A 537 -27.42 5.31 21.20
N HIS A 538 -26.37 4.53 21.46
CA HIS A 538 -25.74 4.33 22.77
C HIS A 538 -26.73 3.90 23.89
N PHE A 539 -27.78 3.15 23.56
CA PHE A 539 -28.78 2.72 24.56
C PHE A 539 -28.60 1.28 25.05
N GLY A 540 -27.72 0.49 24.42
CA GLY A 540 -27.48 -0.90 24.80
C GLY A 540 -26.13 -1.43 24.32
N THR A 541 -25.93 -2.73 24.55
CA THR A 541 -24.70 -3.46 24.24
C THR A 541 -25.04 -4.64 23.33
N VAL A 542 -24.33 -4.79 22.22
CA VAL A 542 -24.51 -5.91 21.27
C VAL A 542 -23.52 -7.02 21.61
N ILE A 543 -24.01 -8.25 21.76
CA ILE A 543 -23.23 -9.42 22.17
C ILE A 543 -23.53 -10.59 21.23
N GLY A 544 -22.50 -11.31 20.78
CA GLY A 544 -22.67 -12.51 19.96
C GLY A 544 -21.73 -12.57 18.76
N GLU A 545 -22.19 -13.14 17.65
CA GLU A 545 -21.38 -13.26 16.43
C GLU A 545 -21.61 -12.07 15.50
N ILE A 546 -20.65 -11.83 14.60
CA ILE A 546 -20.83 -10.88 13.49
C ILE A 546 -22.06 -11.33 12.68
N THR A 547 -22.95 -10.38 12.39
CA THR A 547 -24.21 -10.67 11.70
C THR A 547 -24.01 -11.00 10.21
N SER A 548 -25.07 -11.40 9.51
CA SER A 548 -25.00 -11.93 8.14
C SER A 548 -24.42 -10.99 7.08
N GLY A 549 -24.53 -9.68 7.28
CA GLY A 549 -24.27 -8.64 6.28
C GLY A 549 -25.31 -8.58 5.14
N ASN A 550 -26.41 -9.33 5.25
CA ASN A 550 -27.46 -9.38 4.22
C ASN A 550 -28.48 -8.25 4.43
N LEU A 551 -28.09 -7.06 3.99
CA LEU A 551 -28.99 -5.91 3.95
C LEU A 551 -29.84 -5.88 2.68
N LEU A 552 -31.12 -5.58 2.84
CA LEU A 552 -32.07 -5.36 1.73
C LEU A 552 -31.87 -3.99 1.05
N HIS A 553 -30.67 -3.42 1.12
CA HIS A 553 -30.35 -2.09 0.61
C HIS A 553 -29.86 -2.09 -0.85
N SER A 554 -29.65 -3.28 -1.42
CA SER A 554 -29.08 -3.46 -2.76
C SER A 554 -29.94 -4.31 -3.67
N ARG A 555 -29.87 -4.05 -4.97
CA ARG A 555 -30.52 -4.84 -6.02
C ARG A 555 -29.52 -5.26 -7.08
N THR A 556 -29.64 -6.50 -7.55
CA THR A 556 -28.78 -7.05 -8.61
C THR A 556 -29.45 -6.92 -9.98
N PHE A 557 -28.70 -6.40 -10.96
CA PHE A 557 -29.14 -6.18 -12.33
C PHE A 557 -28.24 -6.97 -13.29
N SER A 558 -28.85 -7.81 -14.13
CA SER A 558 -28.12 -8.52 -15.20
C SER A 558 -27.89 -7.63 -16.41
N VAL A 559 -26.68 -7.64 -16.97
CA VAL A 559 -26.34 -6.89 -18.18
C VAL A 559 -26.75 -7.71 -19.41
N GLU A 560 -27.77 -7.22 -20.11
CA GLU A 560 -28.42 -7.92 -21.22
C GLU A 560 -27.44 -8.39 -22.32
N GLY A 561 -27.48 -9.69 -22.62
CA GLY A 561 -26.64 -10.33 -23.63
C GLY A 561 -25.25 -10.72 -23.12
N THR A 562 -25.03 -10.71 -21.80
CA THR A 562 -23.78 -11.11 -21.15
C THR A 562 -24.06 -11.86 -19.85
N ASP A 563 -23.06 -12.56 -19.31
CA ASP A 563 -23.14 -13.23 -18.00
C ASP A 563 -22.58 -12.34 -16.87
N ILE A 564 -22.61 -11.02 -17.07
CA ILE A 564 -22.18 -10.03 -16.09
C ILE A 564 -23.41 -9.47 -15.41
N SER A 565 -23.34 -9.31 -14.08
CA SER A 565 -24.35 -8.64 -13.29
C SER A 565 -23.71 -7.60 -12.38
N ILE A 566 -24.49 -6.58 -12.01
CA ILE A 566 -24.06 -5.53 -11.07
C ILE A 566 -25.06 -5.47 -9.92
N THR A 567 -24.57 -5.55 -8.70
CA THR A 567 -25.31 -5.27 -7.47
C THR A 567 -25.12 -3.79 -7.15
N VAL A 568 -26.22 -3.06 -7.05
CA VAL A 568 -26.23 -1.61 -6.81
C VAL A 568 -27.00 -1.30 -5.54
N PRO A 569 -26.40 -0.61 -4.55
CA PRO A 569 -27.13 -0.12 -3.40
C PRO A 569 -28.04 1.03 -3.83
N PHE A 570 -29.33 0.86 -3.57
CA PHE A 570 -30.37 1.85 -3.85
C PHE A 570 -30.94 2.47 -2.57
N ILE A 571 -30.62 1.92 -1.40
CA ILE A 571 -30.96 2.50 -0.10
C ILE A 571 -29.69 2.99 0.59
N ASN A 572 -29.76 4.21 1.12
CA ASN A 572 -28.83 4.69 2.14
C ASN A 572 -29.55 4.71 3.49
N PHE A 573 -29.02 3.95 4.43
CA PHE A 573 -29.43 3.95 5.82
C PHE A 573 -28.46 4.85 6.59
N LEU A 574 -28.96 5.96 7.13
CA LEU A 574 -28.20 6.96 7.86
C LEU A 574 -28.60 6.87 9.34
N ASP A 575 -27.64 6.80 10.25
CA ASP A 575 -27.93 6.83 11.70
C ASP A 575 -28.25 8.24 12.21
N ASN A 576 -28.29 8.38 13.53
CA ASN A 576 -28.54 9.63 14.24
C ASN A 576 -27.45 10.69 14.03
N ASP A 577 -26.23 10.28 13.67
CA ASP A 577 -25.11 11.19 13.44
C ASP A 577 -25.00 11.57 11.95
N GLY A 578 -25.84 10.97 11.11
CA GLY A 578 -25.87 11.17 9.67
C GLY A 578 -24.86 10.30 8.92
N GLU A 579 -24.24 9.34 9.60
CA GLU A 579 -23.30 8.41 9.00
C GLU A 579 -24.06 7.31 8.25
N CYS A 580 -23.62 7.01 7.03
CA CYS A 580 -24.27 6.01 6.20
C CYS A 580 -23.69 4.63 6.49
N TRP A 581 -24.53 3.72 6.97
CA TRP A 581 -24.12 2.35 7.18
C TRP A 581 -24.03 1.58 5.86
N LEU A 582 -22.81 1.13 5.52
CA LEU A 582 -22.52 0.40 4.28
C LEU A 582 -22.67 -1.12 4.41
N GLY A 583 -23.15 -1.62 5.55
CA GLY A 583 -23.36 -3.05 5.80
C GLY A 583 -22.08 -3.82 6.15
N GLY A 584 -22.02 -5.09 5.72
CA GLY A 584 -20.90 -5.99 6.04
C GLY A 584 -21.08 -6.81 7.33
N GLY A 585 -22.24 -6.66 7.98
CA GLY A 585 -22.56 -7.28 9.27
C GLY A 585 -22.25 -6.33 10.42
N VAL A 586 -23.11 -6.33 11.44
CA VAL A 586 -22.86 -5.61 12.70
C VAL A 586 -21.79 -6.37 13.45
N VAL A 587 -20.77 -5.66 13.91
CA VAL A 587 -19.72 -6.20 14.77
C VAL A 587 -20.16 -5.98 16.22
N PRO A 588 -20.43 -7.05 17.00
CA PRO A 588 -20.84 -6.91 18.39
C PRO A 588 -19.79 -6.22 19.26
N ASP A 589 -20.24 -5.56 20.32
CA ASP A 589 -19.37 -4.97 21.36
C ASP A 589 -18.60 -6.07 22.11
N ALA A 590 -19.24 -7.21 22.34
CA ALA A 590 -18.59 -8.45 22.80
C ALA A 590 -18.81 -9.58 21.80
N ILE A 591 -17.73 -9.99 21.13
CA ILE A 591 -17.76 -11.09 20.16
C ILE A 591 -17.64 -12.42 20.90
N VAL A 592 -18.70 -13.21 20.86
CA VAL A 592 -18.79 -14.54 21.50
C VAL A 592 -19.62 -15.48 20.62
N LEU A 593 -19.54 -16.78 20.84
CA LEU A 593 -20.39 -17.74 20.12
C LEU A 593 -21.86 -17.49 20.46
N ALA A 594 -22.75 -17.64 19.48
CA ALA A 594 -24.17 -17.33 19.64
C ALA A 594 -24.79 -18.11 20.82
N GLU A 595 -24.40 -19.36 21.04
CA GLU A 595 -24.85 -20.20 22.17
C GLU A 595 -24.44 -19.67 23.56
N GLU A 596 -23.30 -19.00 23.67
CA GLU A 596 -22.73 -18.49 24.93
C GLU A 596 -23.16 -17.05 25.23
N ALA A 597 -23.83 -16.39 24.29
CA ALA A 597 -24.15 -14.96 24.38
C ALA A 597 -25.00 -14.58 25.59
N VAL A 598 -25.95 -15.45 25.99
CA VAL A 598 -26.80 -15.20 27.18
C VAL A 598 -25.99 -15.23 28.47
N ASP A 599 -25.03 -16.16 28.59
CA ASP A 599 -24.20 -16.29 29.80
C ASP A 599 -23.29 -15.08 29.96
N HIS A 600 -22.71 -14.59 28.86
CA HIS A 600 -21.85 -13.40 28.83
C HIS A 600 -22.60 -12.11 29.19
N VAL A 601 -23.92 -12.02 28.93
CA VAL A 601 -24.73 -10.85 29.38
C VAL A 601 -24.59 -10.66 30.89
N HIS A 602 -24.61 -11.75 31.66
CA HIS A 602 -24.55 -11.63 33.12
C HIS A 602 -23.19 -11.10 33.60
N GLU A 603 -22.10 -11.51 32.96
CA GLU A 603 -20.75 -11.04 33.26
C GLU A 603 -20.61 -9.54 32.94
N ILE A 604 -21.05 -9.14 31.74
CA ILE A 604 -21.01 -7.74 31.29
C ILE A 604 -21.94 -6.87 32.13
N ALA A 605 -23.15 -7.34 32.45
CA ALA A 605 -24.08 -6.59 33.29
C ALA A 605 -23.52 -6.37 34.69
N ASN A 606 -22.82 -7.35 35.26
CA ASN A 606 -22.14 -7.19 36.55
C ASN A 606 -20.99 -6.18 36.45
N PHE A 607 -20.19 -6.23 35.36
CA PHE A 607 -19.15 -5.24 35.10
C PHE A 607 -19.71 -3.81 34.99
N HIS A 608 -20.81 -3.61 34.25
CA HIS A 608 -21.48 -2.32 34.09
C HIS A 608 -21.97 -1.70 35.41
N GLN A 609 -22.31 -2.49 36.43
CA GLN A 609 -22.69 -1.95 37.75
C GLN A 609 -21.56 -1.13 38.39
N GLY A 610 -20.29 -1.50 38.14
CA GLY A 610 -19.11 -0.81 38.64
C GLY A 610 -18.66 0.39 37.79
N MET A 611 -19.17 0.52 36.56
CA MET A 611 -18.68 1.44 35.53
C MET A 611 -18.65 2.90 35.99
N ARG A 612 -19.78 3.39 36.51
CA ARG A 612 -19.91 4.78 36.98
C ARG A 612 -18.81 5.16 37.97
N SER A 613 -18.56 4.28 38.93
CA SER A 613 -17.59 4.52 39.99
C SER A 613 -16.14 4.52 39.46
N LEU A 614 -15.84 3.74 38.43
CA LEU A 614 -14.52 3.75 37.77
C LEU A 614 -14.32 5.06 36.97
N VAL A 615 -15.35 5.50 36.25
CA VAL A 615 -15.34 6.77 35.50
C VAL A 615 -15.17 7.96 36.46
N GLU A 616 -15.97 8.02 37.53
CA GLU A 616 -15.86 9.04 38.59
C GLU A 616 -14.45 9.04 39.20
N LYS A 617 -13.91 7.86 39.55
CA LYS A 617 -12.60 7.79 40.19
C LYS A 617 -11.46 8.21 39.26
N THR A 618 -11.60 7.94 37.97
CA THR A 618 -10.65 8.40 36.95
C THR A 618 -10.65 9.93 36.88
N GLY A 619 -11.82 10.57 36.89
CA GLY A 619 -11.96 12.02 36.96
C GLY A 619 -11.31 12.62 38.22
N GLU A 620 -11.57 12.03 39.40
CA GLU A 620 -10.96 12.47 40.66
C GLU A 620 -9.42 12.39 40.65
N LEU A 621 -8.86 11.30 40.12
CA LEU A 621 -7.40 11.15 39.98
C LEU A 621 -6.83 12.24 39.07
N PHE A 622 -7.53 12.56 37.98
CA PHE A 622 -7.16 13.64 37.08
C PHE A 622 -7.16 15.00 37.77
N GLU A 623 -8.23 15.36 38.47
CA GLU A 623 -8.34 16.62 39.22
C GLU A 623 -7.21 16.79 40.26
N LYS A 624 -6.84 15.68 40.90
CA LYS A 624 -5.80 15.66 41.92
C LYS A 624 -4.40 15.76 41.32
N HIS A 625 -4.09 14.99 40.28
CA HIS A 625 -2.72 14.72 39.85
C HIS A 625 -2.31 15.38 38.53
N TYR A 626 -3.25 15.77 37.67
CA TYR A 626 -2.92 16.39 36.39
C TYR A 626 -2.42 17.82 36.57
N ALA A 627 -1.36 18.16 35.84
CA ALA A 627 -0.66 19.43 36.00
C ALA A 627 -1.51 20.67 35.64
N VAL A 628 -2.43 20.53 34.68
CA VAL A 628 -3.29 21.61 34.17
C VAL A 628 -4.70 21.47 34.78
N HIS A 629 -4.90 22.07 35.95
CA HIS A 629 -6.06 21.78 36.81
C HIS A 629 -7.41 22.20 36.22
N ASP A 630 -7.48 23.30 35.50
CA ASP A 630 -8.70 23.77 34.81
C ASP A 630 -9.17 22.78 33.74
N VAL A 631 -8.22 22.21 32.99
CA VAL A 631 -8.50 21.13 32.03
C VAL A 631 -8.94 19.85 32.76
N ALA A 632 -8.33 19.53 33.91
CA ALA A 632 -8.73 18.37 34.70
C ALA A 632 -10.20 18.45 35.20
N LEU A 633 -10.65 19.63 35.62
CA LEU A 633 -12.05 19.87 36.00
C LEU A 633 -13.01 19.73 34.81
N LYS A 634 -12.57 20.07 33.60
CA LYS A 634 -13.35 19.85 32.37
C LYS A 634 -13.46 18.35 32.07
N VAL A 635 -12.35 17.62 32.14
CA VAL A 635 -12.28 16.17 31.94
C VAL A 635 -13.25 15.42 32.86
N SER A 636 -13.19 15.69 34.16
CA SER A 636 -14.05 15.02 35.16
C SER A 636 -15.54 15.19 34.85
N LYS A 637 -15.96 16.37 34.40
CA LYS A 637 -17.33 16.65 33.96
C LYS A 637 -17.68 15.92 32.66
N GLU A 638 -16.78 15.95 31.69
CA GLU A 638 -16.99 15.34 30.37
C GLU A 638 -17.15 13.82 30.48
N LEU A 639 -16.31 13.15 31.25
CA LEU A 639 -16.41 11.70 31.50
C LEU A 639 -17.77 11.32 32.10
N LEU A 640 -18.29 12.12 33.03
CA LEU A 640 -19.62 11.92 33.62
C LEU A 640 -20.77 12.19 32.65
N ILE A 641 -20.64 13.19 31.77
CA ILE A 641 -21.60 13.46 30.70
C ILE A 641 -21.64 12.26 29.75
N LYS A 642 -20.48 11.84 29.25
CA LYS A 642 -20.36 10.70 28.34
C LYS A 642 -20.93 9.41 28.94
N TRP A 643 -20.67 9.15 30.23
CA TRP A 643 -21.32 8.03 30.94
C TRP A 643 -22.85 8.17 31.01
N THR A 644 -23.37 9.37 31.30
CA THR A 644 -24.82 9.62 31.40
C THR A 644 -25.52 9.49 30.04
N GLU A 645 -24.84 9.85 28.96
CA GLU A 645 -25.30 9.73 27.57
C GLU A 645 -25.20 8.30 27.02
N GLY A 646 -24.58 7.38 27.76
CA GLY A 646 -24.50 5.97 27.38
C GLY A 646 -23.28 5.60 26.53
N LEU A 647 -22.32 6.51 26.32
CA LEU A 647 -21.11 6.25 25.52
C LEU A 647 -20.21 5.13 26.06
N TYR A 648 -20.46 4.67 27.29
CA TYR A 648 -19.78 3.52 27.91
C TYR A 648 -20.58 2.20 27.82
N ARG A 649 -21.71 2.16 27.09
CA ARG A 649 -22.53 0.94 26.96
C ARG A 649 -21.85 -0.15 26.13
N SER A 650 -20.99 0.22 25.17
CA SER A 650 -20.21 -0.73 24.36
C SER A 650 -18.97 -1.26 25.09
N VAL A 651 -18.68 -0.78 26.31
CA VAL A 651 -17.49 -1.17 27.06
C VAL A 651 -17.78 -2.42 27.89
N VAL A 652 -17.25 -3.56 27.44
CA VAL A 652 -17.62 -4.88 27.96
C VAL A 652 -16.63 -5.46 28.98
N ASP A 653 -15.43 -4.89 29.10
CA ASP A 653 -14.36 -5.34 29.99
C ASP A 653 -13.38 -4.21 30.38
N PHE A 654 -12.35 -4.54 31.18
CA PHE A 654 -11.35 -3.57 31.61
C PHE A 654 -10.43 -3.08 30.49
N GLU A 655 -10.19 -3.88 29.45
CA GLU A 655 -9.31 -3.51 28.35
C GLU A 655 -9.99 -2.47 27.43
N SER A 656 -11.24 -2.75 27.03
CA SER A 656 -12.10 -1.80 26.33
C SER A 656 -12.33 -0.54 27.15
N LEU A 657 -12.48 -0.63 28.48
CA LEU A 657 -12.62 0.54 29.35
C LEU A 657 -11.35 1.39 29.39
N ALA A 658 -10.19 0.76 29.50
CA ALA A 658 -8.91 1.45 29.48
C ALA A 658 -8.70 2.20 28.13
N SER A 659 -9.07 1.57 27.02
CA SER A 659 -9.04 2.17 25.69
C SER A 659 -9.98 3.38 25.59
N GLN A 660 -11.25 3.23 25.98
CA GLN A 660 -12.25 4.29 25.92
C GLN A 660 -11.87 5.49 26.81
N LEU A 661 -11.46 5.23 28.07
CA LEU A 661 -10.99 6.28 28.97
C LEU A 661 -9.76 6.99 28.41
N THR A 662 -8.81 6.26 27.82
CA THR A 662 -7.64 6.88 27.17
C THR A 662 -8.06 7.82 26.05
N ALA A 663 -8.95 7.38 25.16
CA ALA A 663 -9.45 8.20 24.06
C ALA A 663 -10.15 9.47 24.57
N ASP A 664 -11.08 9.33 25.51
CA ASP A 664 -11.84 10.45 26.07
C ASP A 664 -10.95 11.47 26.80
N LEU A 665 -9.96 10.98 27.56
CA LEU A 665 -8.98 11.81 28.25
C LEU A 665 -8.10 12.57 27.24
N GLN A 666 -7.57 11.89 26.23
CA GLN A 666 -6.72 12.53 25.22
C GLN A 666 -7.49 13.52 24.35
N GLU A 667 -8.73 13.21 23.96
CA GLU A 667 -9.60 14.12 23.20
C GLU A 667 -9.84 15.43 23.97
N THR A 668 -10.22 15.31 25.25
CA THR A 668 -10.60 16.47 26.06
C THR A 668 -9.39 17.34 26.44
N THR A 669 -8.22 16.72 26.64
CA THR A 669 -6.99 17.39 27.08
C THR A 669 -6.08 17.82 25.93
N SER A 670 -6.20 17.18 24.77
CA SER A 670 -5.22 17.19 23.68
C SER A 670 -3.81 16.73 24.10
N ASP A 671 -3.70 15.99 25.21
CA ASP A 671 -2.45 15.48 25.75
C ASP A 671 -2.31 13.97 25.53
N HIS A 672 -1.61 13.60 24.46
CA HIS A 672 -1.41 12.21 24.03
C HIS A 672 -0.52 11.39 24.97
N ARG A 673 0.04 11.99 26.03
CA ARG A 673 0.87 11.30 27.02
C ARG A 673 0.03 10.58 28.08
N ILE A 674 -1.26 10.88 28.12
CA ILE A 674 -2.20 10.29 29.06
C ILE A 674 -2.61 8.92 28.56
N HIS A 675 -2.49 7.92 29.43
CA HIS A 675 -2.91 6.56 29.13
C HIS A 675 -3.55 5.92 30.34
N VAL A 676 -4.67 5.24 30.12
CA VAL A 676 -5.25 4.28 31.05
C VAL A 676 -4.95 2.89 30.52
N PHE A 677 -4.50 1.99 31.39
CA PHE A 677 -4.13 0.64 31.00
C PHE A 677 -4.53 -0.37 32.06
N HIS A 678 -4.77 -1.59 31.60
CA HIS A 678 -5.03 -2.75 32.43
C HIS A 678 -3.70 -3.46 32.78
N CYS A 679 -3.44 -3.68 34.07
CA CYS A 679 -2.27 -4.42 34.55
C CYS A 679 -2.62 -5.29 35.75
N SER A 680 -2.33 -6.59 35.64
CA SER A 680 -2.62 -7.58 36.70
C SER A 680 -1.57 -7.60 37.82
N VAL A 681 -0.43 -6.92 37.61
CA VAL A 681 0.65 -6.77 38.59
C VAL A 681 0.81 -5.28 38.89
N GLU A 682 1.04 -4.92 40.14
CA GLU A 682 1.31 -3.53 40.49
C GLU A 682 2.56 -3.05 39.72
N PRO A 683 2.47 -1.97 38.92
CA PRO A 683 3.62 -1.46 38.20
C PRO A 683 4.71 -1.07 39.20
N GLU A 684 5.91 -1.61 39.02
CA GLU A 684 7.05 -1.22 39.85
C GLU A 684 7.25 0.30 39.75
N THR A 685 7.19 0.99 40.89
CA THR A 685 7.62 2.38 40.96
C THR A 685 9.13 2.39 40.75
N LEU A 686 9.58 2.84 39.57
CA LEU A 686 10.99 3.04 39.26
C LEU A 686 11.58 4.12 40.19
N SER A 687 11.89 3.71 41.41
CA SER A 687 12.70 4.43 42.37
C SER A 687 14.13 3.88 42.31
N ASP A 688 14.66 3.77 41.09
CA ASP A 688 16.04 3.35 40.92
C ASP A 688 16.96 4.51 41.31
N VAL A 689 17.63 4.35 42.44
CA VAL A 689 18.84 5.12 42.75
C VAL A 689 19.78 4.93 41.55
N PRO A 690 20.21 6.01 40.87
CA PRO A 690 21.02 5.88 39.66
C PRO A 690 22.28 5.06 39.97
N LYS A 691 22.46 3.92 39.30
CA LYS A 691 23.66 3.10 39.46
C LYS A 691 24.85 3.89 38.90
N ILE A 692 25.77 4.29 39.77
CA ILE A 692 26.97 5.02 39.36
C ILE A 692 27.91 4.04 38.65
N PRO A 693 28.27 4.28 37.37
CA PRO A 693 29.17 3.41 36.64
C PRO A 693 30.60 3.54 37.17
N THR A 694 31.35 2.45 37.09
CA THR A 694 32.81 2.46 37.30
C THR A 694 33.52 3.25 36.21
N ALA A 695 34.79 3.61 36.41
CA ALA A 695 35.56 4.39 35.44
C ALA A 695 35.72 3.68 34.07
N GLU A 696 35.80 2.35 34.06
CA GLU A 696 35.87 1.54 32.83
C GLU A 696 34.53 1.49 32.11
N GLU A 697 33.43 1.21 32.84
CA GLU A 697 32.07 1.25 32.30
C GLU A 697 31.72 2.62 31.73
N ALA A 698 32.12 3.70 32.43
CA ALA A 698 31.94 5.07 31.97
C ALA A 698 32.65 5.33 30.62
N GLY A 699 33.85 4.78 30.42
CA GLY A 699 34.57 4.85 29.16
C GLY A 699 33.79 4.22 28.00
N TYR A 700 33.32 2.98 28.19
CA TYR A 700 32.51 2.27 27.19
C TYR A 700 31.18 2.97 26.90
N MET A 701 30.49 3.47 27.93
CA MET A 701 29.25 4.22 27.77
C MET A 701 29.47 5.51 26.98
N ILE A 702 30.56 6.24 27.25
CA ILE A 702 30.88 7.46 26.51
C ILE A 702 31.17 7.15 25.05
N GLU A 703 31.96 6.11 24.75
CA GLU A 703 32.25 5.72 23.36
C GLU A 703 31.01 5.26 22.59
N ALA A 704 30.08 4.57 23.26
CA ALA A 704 28.86 4.07 22.64
C ALA A 704 27.80 5.17 22.44
N LEU A 705 27.65 6.09 23.40
CA LEU A 705 26.56 7.06 23.41
C LEU A 705 26.94 8.42 22.82
N PHE A 706 28.23 8.79 22.81
CA PHE A 706 28.69 10.08 22.32
C PHE A 706 29.45 9.94 21.01
N LYS A 707 29.09 10.77 20.04
CA LYS A 707 29.83 10.92 18.79
C LYS A 707 30.32 12.36 18.66
N THR A 708 31.64 12.51 18.54
CA THR A 708 32.30 13.82 18.37
C THR A 708 33.11 13.86 17.09
N GLU A 709 32.92 14.90 16.28
CA GLU A 709 33.69 15.13 15.05
C GLU A 709 34.06 16.62 14.92
N LEU A 710 35.20 16.89 14.26
CA LEU A 710 35.58 18.24 13.86
C LEU A 710 35.27 18.40 12.36
N LEU A 711 34.29 19.24 12.06
CA LEU A 711 33.84 19.52 10.70
C LEU A 711 34.64 20.67 10.05
N PRO A 712 34.61 20.79 8.71
CA PRO A 712 35.25 21.89 7.99
C PRO A 712 34.85 23.28 8.54
N GLY A 713 35.81 24.20 8.61
CA GLY A 713 35.60 25.54 9.17
C GLY A 713 35.72 25.65 10.69
N ASN A 714 36.39 24.68 11.33
CA ASN A 714 36.53 24.59 12.79
C ASN A 714 35.16 24.53 13.50
N VAL A 715 34.27 23.69 12.99
CA VAL A 715 32.92 23.51 13.53
C VAL A 715 32.89 22.20 14.32
N GLY A 716 32.57 22.25 15.60
CA GLY A 716 32.39 21.05 16.42
C GLY A 716 31.06 20.39 16.10
N TYR A 717 31.06 19.07 16.04
CA TYR A 717 29.85 18.25 16.00
C TYR A 717 29.81 17.34 17.22
N LEU A 718 28.72 17.37 17.96
CA LEU A 718 28.45 16.58 19.15
C LEU A 718 27.08 15.93 19.02
N ARG A 719 27.02 14.60 19.01
CA ARG A 719 25.79 13.82 19.12
C ARG A 719 25.83 13.02 20.41
N PHE A 720 24.70 12.94 21.09
CA PHE A 720 24.50 11.99 22.17
C PHE A 720 23.05 11.54 22.24
N ASP A 721 22.83 10.26 22.51
CA ASP A 721 21.53 9.61 22.25
C ASP A 721 20.67 9.43 23.52
N MET A 722 21.19 9.78 24.70
CA MET A 722 20.46 9.66 25.98
C MET A 722 20.82 10.81 26.94
N MET A 723 19.89 11.17 27.83
CA MET A 723 20.12 12.11 28.93
C MET A 723 20.28 11.35 30.25
N ALA A 724 21.47 11.42 30.87
CA ALA A 724 21.76 10.78 32.15
C ALA A 724 21.41 11.68 33.35
N ASP A 725 21.23 11.09 34.53
CA ASP A 725 21.04 11.83 35.79
C ASP A 725 22.28 12.66 36.18
N ILE A 726 22.09 13.78 36.89
CA ILE A 726 23.18 14.69 37.25
C ILE A 726 24.29 14.02 38.07
N GLU A 727 23.96 13.07 38.95
CA GLU A 727 24.96 12.36 39.75
C GLU A 727 25.81 11.43 38.89
N VAL A 728 25.21 10.79 37.88
CA VAL A 728 25.94 10.01 36.88
C VAL A 728 26.85 10.92 36.04
N VAL A 729 26.35 12.06 35.56
CA VAL A 729 27.13 13.02 34.77
C VAL A 729 28.31 13.59 35.58
N LYS A 730 28.13 13.86 36.88
CA LYS A 730 29.21 14.28 37.77
C LYS A 730 30.26 13.19 37.95
N ALA A 731 29.84 11.95 38.15
CA ALA A 731 30.74 10.81 38.35
C ALA A 731 31.62 10.55 37.12
N ILE A 732 31.05 10.59 35.91
CA ILE A 732 31.78 10.39 34.65
C ILE A 732 32.43 11.67 34.11
N GLY A 733 32.31 12.78 34.83
CA GLY A 733 32.74 14.11 34.40
C GLY A 733 34.18 14.16 33.88
N PRO A 734 35.19 13.59 34.59
CA PRO A 734 36.57 13.62 34.13
C PRO A 734 36.75 12.95 32.75
N GLN A 735 36.14 11.78 32.56
CA GLN A 735 36.17 11.04 31.30
C GLN A 735 35.42 11.78 30.20
N LEU A 736 34.26 12.38 30.51
CA LEU A 736 33.48 13.16 29.55
C LEU A 736 34.26 14.41 29.08
N ILE A 737 34.96 15.09 30.00
CA ILE A 737 35.82 16.21 29.64
C ILE A 737 36.98 15.75 28.74
N GLN A 738 37.66 14.67 29.12
CA GLN A 738 38.81 14.16 28.38
C GLN A 738 38.44 13.66 26.98
N LEU A 739 37.41 12.81 26.88
CA LEU A 739 37.08 12.07 25.66
C LEU A 739 36.16 12.82 24.70
N VAL A 740 35.34 13.75 25.20
CA VAL A 740 34.32 14.46 24.42
C VAL A 740 34.60 15.97 24.41
N TRP A 741 34.57 16.62 25.57
CA TRP A 741 34.52 18.08 25.63
C TRP A 741 35.81 18.76 25.15
N SER A 742 36.98 18.20 25.49
CA SER A 742 38.29 18.73 25.11
C SER A 742 38.47 18.86 23.58
N LYS A 743 37.81 17.99 22.81
CA LYS A 743 37.89 17.94 21.34
C LYS A 743 37.11 19.06 20.65
N ILE A 744 36.08 19.60 21.32
CA ILE A 744 35.13 20.55 20.72
C ILE A 744 35.14 21.92 21.40
N MET A 745 35.69 22.07 22.60
CA MET A 745 35.61 23.33 23.34
C MET A 745 36.23 24.55 22.63
N ASN A 746 37.22 24.33 21.75
CA ASN A 746 37.95 25.38 21.02
C ASN A 746 37.43 25.65 19.61
N THR A 747 36.27 25.10 19.23
CA THR A 747 35.68 25.33 17.91
C THR A 747 35.06 26.72 17.78
N ASN A 748 34.80 27.18 16.55
CA ASN A 748 34.19 28.47 16.24
C ASN A 748 32.66 28.44 16.38
N ALA A 749 32.06 27.29 16.04
CA ALA A 749 30.65 27.00 16.19
C ALA A 749 30.48 25.53 16.62
N LEU A 750 29.36 25.21 17.27
CA LEU A 750 29.04 23.84 17.71
C LEU A 750 27.66 23.43 17.18
N ILE A 751 27.59 22.25 16.57
CA ILE A 751 26.35 21.55 16.23
C ILE A 751 26.13 20.46 17.28
N ILE A 752 25.00 20.53 17.98
CA ILE A 752 24.52 19.50 18.92
C ILE A 752 23.40 18.72 18.23
N ASP A 753 23.60 17.44 17.98
CA ASP A 753 22.65 16.60 17.26
C ASP A 753 21.79 15.80 18.22
N MET A 754 20.51 16.18 18.33
CA MET A 754 19.51 15.58 19.22
C MET A 754 18.48 14.75 18.47
N ARG A 755 18.66 14.54 17.15
CA ARG A 755 17.70 13.82 16.28
C ARG A 755 17.45 12.37 16.69
N TYR A 756 18.31 11.79 17.52
CA TYR A 756 18.23 10.40 17.96
C TYR A 756 18.01 10.28 19.48
N ASN A 757 17.79 11.40 20.17
CA ASN A 757 17.74 11.43 21.62
C ASN A 757 16.29 11.53 22.12
N SER A 758 15.72 10.40 22.53
CA SER A 758 14.37 10.33 23.11
C SER A 758 14.27 10.88 24.54
N GLY A 759 15.41 11.25 25.14
CA GLY A 759 15.49 11.80 26.49
C GLY A 759 15.78 10.73 27.54
N GLY A 760 14.90 10.66 28.55
CA GLY A 760 15.06 9.87 29.78
C GLY A 760 14.83 10.72 31.03
N TYR A 761 14.73 10.08 32.21
CA TYR A 761 14.74 10.79 33.49
C TYR A 761 16.12 11.43 33.69
N SER A 762 16.18 12.77 33.69
CA SER A 762 17.44 13.48 33.86
C SER A 762 17.27 14.79 34.60
N THR A 763 17.99 14.91 35.70
CA THR A 763 18.19 16.16 36.45
C THR A 763 19.40 16.97 35.92
N ALA A 764 20.08 16.50 34.87
CA ALA A 764 21.36 17.07 34.39
C ALA A 764 21.21 18.24 33.40
N VAL A 765 20.01 18.52 32.89
CA VAL A 765 19.75 19.63 31.96
C VAL A 765 20.34 20.99 32.42
N PRO A 766 20.14 21.46 33.68
CA PRO A 766 20.77 22.70 34.15
C PRO A 766 22.30 22.67 34.10
N LEU A 767 22.93 21.53 34.37
CA LEU A 767 24.38 21.36 34.26
C LEU A 767 24.83 21.49 32.80
N LEU A 768 24.15 20.84 31.85
CA LEU A 768 24.46 20.94 30.42
C LEU A 768 24.29 22.37 29.90
N CYS A 769 23.18 23.03 30.20
CA CYS A 769 22.96 24.43 29.82
C CYS A 769 24.07 25.35 30.36
N SER A 770 24.60 25.07 31.55
CA SER A 770 25.64 25.90 32.18
C SER A 770 26.91 26.03 31.35
N TYR A 771 27.28 25.03 30.54
CA TYR A 771 28.46 25.14 29.66
C TYR A 771 28.33 26.26 28.61
N PHE A 772 27.13 26.73 28.33
CA PHE A 772 26.84 27.68 27.25
C PHE A 772 26.59 29.12 27.72
N PHE A 773 26.59 29.38 29.03
CA PHE A 773 26.39 30.71 29.62
C PHE A 773 27.55 31.09 30.55
N ASP A 774 27.71 32.39 30.80
CA ASP A 774 28.68 32.90 31.78
C ASP A 774 28.40 32.37 33.20
N ALA A 775 29.46 32.23 34.00
CA ALA A 775 29.33 31.76 35.39
C ALA A 775 28.56 32.73 36.30
N LYS A 776 28.56 34.03 35.95
CA LYS A 776 27.81 35.09 36.64
C LYS A 776 27.34 36.15 35.62
N PRO A 777 26.11 36.69 35.76
CA PRO A 777 25.05 36.24 36.67
C PRO A 777 24.46 34.89 36.27
N LEU A 778 23.92 34.14 37.24
CA LEU A 778 23.19 32.91 36.94
C LEU A 778 21.96 33.24 36.08
N ARG A 779 21.69 32.41 35.07
CA ARG A 779 20.56 32.56 34.18
C ARG A 779 19.41 31.66 34.63
N HIS A 780 18.21 32.22 34.69
CA HIS A 780 16.98 31.45 34.86
C HIS A 780 16.71 30.71 33.56
N LEU A 781 16.72 29.37 33.63
CA LEU A 781 16.51 28.49 32.49
C LEU A 781 15.01 28.31 32.23
N TYR A 782 14.28 27.85 33.24
CA TYR A 782 12.83 27.63 33.21
C TYR A 782 12.30 27.44 34.64
N THR A 783 10.99 27.49 34.82
CA THR A 783 10.32 27.16 36.10
C THR A 783 9.52 25.88 35.93
N VAL A 784 9.65 24.93 36.85
CA VAL A 784 8.84 23.71 36.89
C VAL A 784 7.74 23.87 37.93
N PHE A 785 6.49 23.64 37.54
CA PHE A 785 5.39 23.43 38.46
C PHE A 785 5.16 21.95 38.65
N ASP A 786 5.13 21.51 39.90
CA ASP A 786 4.77 20.14 40.26
C ASP A 786 3.41 20.15 40.98
N ARG A 787 2.44 19.44 40.40
CA ARG A 787 1.08 19.33 40.95
C ARG A 787 1.03 18.54 42.25
N THR A 788 1.88 17.52 42.40
CA THR A 788 1.85 16.61 43.54
C THR A 788 2.28 17.30 44.83
N THR A 789 3.29 18.16 44.74
CA THR A 789 3.80 18.97 45.87
C THR A 789 3.18 20.38 45.89
N ASN A 790 2.52 20.80 44.80
CA ASN A 790 2.01 22.14 44.57
C ASN A 790 3.12 23.22 44.69
N THR A 791 4.32 22.92 44.18
CA THR A 791 5.48 23.81 44.27
C THR A 791 5.94 24.30 42.90
N MET A 792 6.38 25.57 42.86
CA MET A 792 7.12 26.15 41.75
C MET A 792 8.62 26.13 42.06
N THR A 793 9.41 25.54 41.18
CA THR A 793 10.87 25.50 41.31
C THR A 793 11.52 26.24 40.15
N GLU A 794 12.21 27.36 40.44
CA GLU A 794 13.02 28.04 39.44
C GLU A 794 14.32 27.26 39.20
N VAL A 795 14.55 26.86 37.96
CA VAL A 795 15.76 26.15 37.55
C VAL A 795 16.75 27.14 36.96
N MET A 796 17.94 27.18 37.57
CA MET A 796 19.00 28.13 37.23
C MET A 796 20.21 27.41 36.65
N THR A 797 21.06 28.13 35.91
CA THR A 797 22.43 27.67 35.62
C THR A 797 23.23 27.48 36.91
N LEU A 798 24.20 26.58 36.88
CA LEU A 798 25.13 26.33 37.98
C LEU A 798 26.32 27.30 37.95
N PRO A 799 26.86 27.72 39.13
CA PRO A 799 27.99 28.64 39.20
C PRO A 799 29.32 27.99 38.76
N GLN A 800 29.47 26.68 38.97
CA GLN A 800 30.66 25.92 38.63
C GLN A 800 30.31 24.74 37.73
N VAL A 801 31.17 24.46 36.77
CA VAL A 801 31.13 23.28 35.90
C VAL A 801 32.53 22.66 35.87
N MET A 802 32.61 21.37 35.57
CA MET A 802 33.91 20.72 35.36
C MET A 802 34.48 21.14 34.00
N GLY A 803 35.78 21.38 33.90
CA GLY A 803 36.40 21.87 32.66
C GLY A 803 36.02 23.32 32.31
N GLN A 804 36.23 23.70 31.05
CA GLN A 804 36.00 25.08 30.58
C GLN A 804 34.61 25.24 29.95
N ARG A 805 33.93 26.36 30.21
CA ARG A 805 32.67 26.71 29.53
C ARG A 805 32.92 27.00 28.05
N TYR A 806 31.99 26.60 27.18
CA TYR A 806 32.03 26.97 25.76
C TYR A 806 31.85 28.49 25.57
N GLY A 807 31.13 29.12 26.51
CA GLY A 807 30.93 30.56 26.59
C GLY A 807 29.76 31.06 25.74
N PRO A 808 29.35 32.33 25.91
CA PRO A 808 28.16 32.90 25.27
C PRO A 808 28.39 33.40 23.84
N SER A 809 29.65 33.64 23.44
CA SER A 809 30.00 34.32 22.18
C SER A 809 30.02 33.39 20.95
N LYS A 810 30.18 32.09 21.17
CA LYS A 810 30.28 31.09 20.09
C LYS A 810 28.89 30.58 19.68
N GLU A 811 28.67 30.45 18.38
CA GLU A 811 27.38 30.02 17.84
C GLU A 811 27.11 28.55 18.16
N VAL A 812 25.85 28.24 18.52
CA VAL A 812 25.37 26.88 18.83
C VAL A 812 24.14 26.59 17.97
N TYR A 813 24.12 25.40 17.39
CA TYR A 813 23.03 24.88 16.58
C TYR A 813 22.57 23.56 17.19
N ILE A 814 21.25 23.32 17.25
CA ILE A 814 20.70 22.06 17.74
C ILE A 814 19.87 21.44 16.63
N LEU A 815 20.13 20.16 16.32
CA LEU A 815 19.39 19.39 15.34
C LEU A 815 18.30 18.57 16.02
N THR A 816 17.07 18.61 15.50
CA THR A 816 15.91 17.92 16.11
C THR A 816 15.17 17.03 15.11
N SER A 817 14.48 16.03 15.64
CA SER A 817 13.54 15.18 14.91
C SER A 817 12.28 14.94 15.77
N HIS A 818 11.27 14.27 15.21
CA HIS A 818 10.13 13.76 15.96
C HIS A 818 10.50 12.75 17.07
N MET A 819 11.74 12.24 17.09
CA MET A 819 12.24 11.38 18.18
C MET A 819 12.84 12.18 19.34
N THR A 820 13.14 13.47 19.17
CA THR A 820 13.71 14.29 20.24
C THR A 820 12.67 14.48 21.34
N GLY A 821 12.94 14.03 22.58
CA GLY A 821 11.92 13.99 23.63
C GLY A 821 12.38 14.21 25.07
N SER A 822 11.43 14.43 25.99
CA SER A 822 11.64 14.56 27.44
C SER A 822 12.79 15.53 27.81
N ALA A 823 13.82 15.09 28.54
CA ALA A 823 14.96 15.94 28.92
C ALA A 823 15.73 16.56 27.73
N ALA A 824 15.77 15.88 26.57
CA ALA A 824 16.38 16.41 25.35
C ALA A 824 15.56 17.57 24.76
N GLU A 825 14.23 17.45 24.83
CA GLU A 825 13.31 18.50 24.46
C GLU A 825 13.42 19.69 25.43
N LEU A 826 13.48 19.45 26.74
CA LEU A 826 13.68 20.47 27.78
C LEU A 826 14.95 21.30 27.51
N PHE A 827 16.07 20.64 27.22
CA PHE A 827 17.31 21.30 26.83
C PHE A 827 17.14 22.16 25.57
N THR A 828 16.55 21.58 24.52
CA THR A 828 16.34 22.25 23.23
C THR A 828 15.45 23.50 23.39
N HIS A 829 14.34 23.37 24.11
CA HIS A 829 13.39 24.46 24.36
C HIS A 829 14.04 25.58 25.18
N THR A 830 14.80 25.22 26.22
CA THR A 830 15.54 26.19 27.04
C THR A 830 16.52 27.00 26.19
N MET A 831 17.31 26.32 25.35
CA MET A 831 18.32 26.96 24.50
C MET A 831 17.68 27.82 23.41
N LYS A 832 16.48 27.47 22.94
CA LYS A 832 15.67 28.28 22.04
C LYS A 832 15.13 29.53 22.74
N ASP A 833 14.45 29.39 23.87
CA ASP A 833 13.80 30.50 24.60
C ASP A 833 14.81 31.56 25.03
N LEU A 834 15.97 31.12 25.52
CA LEU A 834 17.08 32.01 25.91
C LEU A 834 17.86 32.57 24.71
N LYS A 835 17.44 32.27 23.48
CA LYS A 835 18.10 32.66 22.22
C LYS A 835 19.57 32.26 22.18
N ARG A 836 19.92 31.15 22.82
CA ARG A 836 21.29 30.64 22.88
C ARG A 836 21.64 29.75 21.70
N ALA A 837 20.67 29.02 21.15
CA ALA A 837 20.90 28.13 20.01
C ALA A 837 19.90 28.35 18.86
N THR A 838 20.34 28.09 17.64
CA THR A 838 19.46 27.98 16.46
C THR A 838 19.03 26.52 16.31
N ILE A 839 17.73 26.27 16.37
CA ILE A 839 17.12 24.92 16.26
C ILE A 839 16.76 24.63 14.81
N ILE A 840 17.17 23.47 14.28
CA ILE A 840 17.02 23.09 12.87
C ILE A 840 16.55 21.63 12.77
N GLY A 841 15.51 21.36 12.00
CA GLY A 841 15.01 20.00 11.78
C GLY A 841 13.49 19.91 11.83
N GLU A 842 12.97 18.83 12.42
CA GLU A 842 11.54 18.61 12.63
C GLU A 842 11.14 19.02 14.05
N SER A 843 9.84 19.18 14.28
CA SER A 843 9.29 19.37 15.63
C SER A 843 9.60 18.18 16.52
N THR A 844 9.90 18.46 17.79
CA THR A 844 10.15 17.43 18.81
C THR A 844 8.83 16.78 19.26
N ILE A 845 8.90 15.68 20.03
CA ILE A 845 7.75 14.80 20.31
C ILE A 845 6.64 15.44 21.16
N GLY A 846 6.95 16.42 22.00
CA GLY A 846 6.02 16.96 23.01
C GLY A 846 5.94 16.09 24.26
N GLY A 847 7.07 15.88 24.94
CA GLY A 847 7.20 14.94 26.07
C GLY A 847 6.80 15.53 27.43
N SER A 848 6.57 14.67 28.44
CA SER A 848 6.48 15.10 29.84
C SER A 848 7.84 15.08 30.53
N LEU A 849 8.04 15.99 31.48
CA LEU A 849 9.14 15.88 32.45
C LEU A 849 8.92 14.72 33.42
N SER A 850 7.66 14.46 33.77
CA SER A 850 7.27 13.46 34.75
C SER A 850 5.80 13.08 34.58
N SER A 851 5.50 11.79 34.76
CA SER A 851 4.15 11.25 34.86
C SER A 851 4.07 10.33 36.07
N GLY A 852 3.00 10.45 36.85
CA GLY A 852 2.71 9.51 37.92
C GLY A 852 1.77 8.42 37.43
N THR A 853 2.00 7.19 37.87
CA THR A 853 1.09 6.06 37.64
C THR A 853 0.21 5.87 38.87
N TYR A 854 -1.11 5.96 38.69
CA TYR A 854 -2.08 5.91 39.78
C TYR A 854 -3.09 4.81 39.54
N GLN A 855 -3.33 3.96 40.54
CA GLN A 855 -4.33 2.91 40.46
C GLN A 855 -5.75 3.50 40.53
N ILE A 856 -6.63 3.05 39.64
CA ILE A 856 -8.06 3.40 39.62
C ILE A 856 -8.81 2.41 40.50
N LYS A 857 -9.19 2.87 41.70
CA LYS A 857 -10.09 2.18 42.65
C LYS A 857 -9.70 0.72 42.95
N GLU A 858 -8.64 0.43 43.71
CA GLU A 858 -8.27 -0.94 44.16
C GLU A 858 -8.53 -2.06 43.11
N ASN A 859 -8.26 -1.76 41.84
CA ASN A 859 -8.59 -2.60 40.70
C ASN A 859 -7.38 -2.74 39.79
N VAL A 860 -7.51 -3.54 38.74
CA VAL A 860 -6.46 -3.81 37.75
C VAL A 860 -6.25 -2.66 36.74
N LEU A 861 -6.88 -1.50 36.95
CA LEU A 861 -6.75 -0.33 36.08
C LEU A 861 -5.80 0.71 36.66
N TYR A 862 -4.95 1.27 35.81
CA TYR A 862 -3.99 2.32 36.17
C TYR A 862 -4.04 3.46 35.16
N ALA A 863 -3.85 4.69 35.64
CA ALA A 863 -3.73 5.90 34.83
C ALA A 863 -2.31 6.47 34.95
N SER A 864 -1.64 6.65 33.81
CA SER A 864 -0.42 7.46 33.70
C SER A 864 -0.82 8.91 33.46
N ILE A 865 -0.53 9.79 34.42
CA ILE A 865 -0.98 11.18 34.42
C ILE A 865 0.25 12.10 34.52
N PRO A 866 0.50 12.96 33.51
CA PRO A 866 1.51 14.01 33.59
C PRO A 866 1.23 14.98 34.74
N ASN A 867 2.17 15.06 35.70
CA ASN A 867 1.99 15.81 36.94
C ASN A 867 2.87 17.08 37.04
N GLN A 868 3.69 17.34 36.02
CA GLN A 868 4.54 18.52 35.95
C GLN A 868 4.36 19.30 34.63
N VAL A 869 4.47 20.62 34.71
CA VAL A 869 4.54 21.51 33.54
C VAL A 869 5.69 22.50 33.67
N VAL A 870 6.16 22.98 32.53
CA VAL A 870 7.31 23.90 32.46
C VAL A 870 6.87 25.26 31.96
N PHE A 871 7.37 26.30 32.61
CA PHE A 871 7.17 27.68 32.22
C PHE A 871 8.47 28.28 31.70
N SER A 872 8.35 29.00 30.59
CA SER A 872 9.45 29.77 30.02
C SER A 872 9.97 30.80 31.01
N ALA A 873 11.28 30.83 31.25
CA ALA A 873 11.89 31.88 32.05
C ALA A 873 11.69 33.28 31.44
N ILE A 874 11.52 33.37 30.11
CA ILE A 874 11.39 34.61 29.33
C ILE A 874 9.94 35.04 29.19
N THR A 875 9.08 34.18 28.64
CA THR A 875 7.70 34.57 28.33
C THR A 875 6.76 34.40 29.52
N LYS A 876 7.19 33.67 30.56
CA LYS A 876 6.37 33.25 31.71
C LYS A 876 5.14 32.42 31.32
N LYS A 877 5.05 31.99 30.07
CA LYS A 877 3.99 31.09 29.58
C LYS A 877 4.41 29.65 29.75
N MET A 878 3.41 28.79 29.97
CA MET A 878 3.57 27.35 29.91
C MET A 878 4.05 26.93 28.52
N TRP A 879 5.00 26.01 28.46
CA TRP A 879 5.45 25.44 27.19
C TRP A 879 4.38 24.55 26.58
N SER A 880 4.36 24.50 25.25
CA SER A 880 3.41 23.67 24.52
C SER A 880 3.68 22.18 24.76
N ILE A 881 2.60 21.41 24.87
CA ILE A 881 2.65 19.95 24.89
C ILE A 881 2.89 19.35 23.49
N SER A 882 2.88 20.15 22.43
CA SER A 882 3.11 19.72 21.04
C SER A 882 4.60 19.73 20.61
N GLY A 883 5.52 19.94 21.55
CA GLY A 883 6.95 19.99 21.29
C GLY A 883 7.50 21.34 20.82
N VAL A 884 8.80 21.39 20.58
CA VAL A 884 9.58 22.56 20.17
C VAL A 884 9.56 22.69 18.66
N GLU A 885 8.95 23.77 18.16
CA GLU A 885 9.04 24.13 16.75
C GLU A 885 10.46 24.64 16.40
N PRO A 886 11.13 24.10 15.38
CA PRO A 886 12.45 24.56 14.93
C PRO A 886 12.42 25.98 14.35
N HIS A 887 13.56 26.68 14.38
CA HIS A 887 13.69 27.96 13.67
C HIS A 887 13.81 27.76 12.16
N VAL A 888 14.34 26.61 11.74
CA VAL A 888 14.50 26.21 10.34
C VAL A 888 13.91 24.82 10.20
N ILE A 889 12.74 24.74 9.58
CA ILE A 889 12.00 23.49 9.39
C ILE A 889 12.55 22.78 8.15
N VAL A 890 13.11 21.59 8.34
CA VAL A 890 13.61 20.68 7.31
C VAL A 890 13.44 19.24 7.79
N HIS A 891 13.40 18.26 6.89
CA HIS A 891 13.39 16.87 7.30
C HIS A 891 14.64 16.52 8.13
N ALA A 892 14.48 15.59 9.08
CA ALA A 892 15.55 15.27 10.03
C ALA A 892 16.85 14.85 9.31
N ASN A 893 16.78 14.14 8.19
CA ASN A 893 17.94 13.74 7.38
C ASN A 893 18.68 14.92 6.73
N GLU A 894 18.03 16.06 6.50
CA GLU A 894 18.62 17.26 5.88
C GLU A 894 19.15 18.28 6.90
N ALA A 895 18.79 18.14 8.18
CA ALA A 895 19.09 19.11 9.23
C ALA A 895 20.58 19.44 9.38
N LEU A 896 21.46 18.43 9.29
CA LEU A 896 22.91 18.63 9.39
C LEU A 896 23.44 19.46 8.21
N SER A 897 23.02 19.14 7.00
CA SER A 897 23.40 19.86 5.78
C SER A 897 22.86 21.29 5.79
N ALA A 898 21.66 21.52 6.33
CA ALA A 898 21.11 22.85 6.53
C ALA A 898 21.94 23.67 7.53
N ALA A 899 22.30 23.09 8.68
CA ALA A 899 23.16 23.74 9.67
C ALA A 899 24.53 24.13 9.10
N GLN A 900 25.19 23.22 8.38
CA GLN A 900 26.48 23.47 7.74
C GLN A 900 26.41 24.63 6.73
N ARG A 901 25.35 24.69 5.91
CA ARG A 901 25.14 25.81 4.97
C ARG A 901 24.96 27.14 5.68
N ILE A 902 24.18 27.18 6.76
CA ILE A 902 23.96 28.41 7.54
C ILE A 902 25.27 28.87 8.18
N ILE A 903 26.05 27.95 8.76
CA ILE A 903 27.34 28.27 9.38
C ILE A 903 28.32 28.80 8.33
N ALA A 904 28.47 28.12 7.20
CA ALA A 904 29.35 28.55 6.12
C ALA A 904 29.00 29.96 5.61
N ALA A 905 27.70 30.25 5.43
CA ALA A 905 27.24 31.58 5.02
C ALA A 905 27.55 32.67 6.05
N ARG A 906 27.51 32.35 7.36
CA ARG A 906 27.85 33.30 8.43
C ARG A 906 29.36 33.52 8.55
N LEU A 907 30.17 32.48 8.37
CA LEU A 907 31.63 32.60 8.35
C LEU A 907 32.10 33.47 7.18
N LEU A 908 31.56 33.27 5.98
CA LEU A 908 31.86 34.10 4.81
C LEU A 908 31.51 35.59 5.00
N ARG A 909 30.46 35.91 5.76
CA ARG A 909 30.10 37.30 6.10
C ARG A 909 31.03 37.94 7.13
N ARG A 910 31.64 37.14 8.01
CA ARG A 910 32.62 37.63 8.99
C ARG A 910 34.01 37.85 8.39
N ASP A 911 34.34 37.16 7.32
CA ASP A 911 35.62 37.34 6.60
C ASP A 911 35.57 38.51 5.59
N GLN A 912 34.39 39.06 5.29
CA GLN A 912 34.17 40.16 4.34
C GLN A 912 33.89 41.53 4.98
N GLY A 913 33.87 41.64 6.31
CA GLY A 913 33.70 42.89 7.06
C GLY A 913 34.75 43.00 8.16
#